data_AF-A0A3N5ZDL5-F1
#
_entry.id   AF-A0A3N5ZDL5-F1
#
_cell.length_a   1.000
_cell.length_b   1.000
_cell.length_c   1.000
_cell.angle_alpha   90.00
_cell.angle_beta   90.00
_cell.angle_gamma   90.00
#
_symmetry.space_group_name_H-M   'P 1'
#
loop_
_entity.id
_entity.type
_entity.pdbx_description
1 polymer ?
#
loop_
_entity_poly.entity_id
_entity_poly.type
_entity_poly.pdbx_seq_one_letter_code
_entity_poly.pdbx_strand_id
1 'polypeptide(L)'
;MLRTVLIPFGAFICSVVACSGAAVPESVSWSTTGGGGAAVKAVAIAPDRSGVMYMVTLRTYDVMFYRSEDYGSTWRQVGKKASISCDPFVPYSLFVDPDNHDVVYGYTCGFVKSTDGGETWTEPTSARTGALAVDPWQPGRFVVWNIAGTSVSTDGGSTWDAPSIFNGFVNQLVFDPAVPNRLYVADQTDVWRSTDGGGSWWAITTMPDISFAGLALDPADTHTVYAWGGGTLYRTVDDGAHWTAQSAYVNMKFEPTELLCSAAGGGRLYATGFLGGVFTSGDAGKTWTSIELNLPFSGRHLTLVPGNPERLWLCTGGGLFSKPAGSGLWQDHNRGLASFSNVLATAKDHPERLYAIGSDAFYRSSDAGVTWFPIRFPGVVSSAVIHPADALRAWFVGITGSYPDNQTEIHETTDGGVTWTRVDTGGLPGYGGPYPKMIGDRSAANILYLAVGGSLLKSTDYGRSWVKLQPGCDGTVLLQDFSSNPALYIRRPDTSLARSTDRGQTWEDLPEAGAWVQHLAIEPRDPNILYSVSFYTQINRSTDGGKSWQIMRPLGGAAPRVTALAVDPYNDGVLYAADESNTICVSRDEGRHWAPFQPEFPLVDLPIDFLLSPEGRLFVGTRTGGIRYIDLGRNLDFLFPQIGDGEGAGAGRLQTTIQVMNQAAATEAVVSFFDSAGQPLALALGERTPSAEHRIHLGRGQSFSGTTAGTGPLKVGYARVSGGPGLAGAAVYSHSENGTTMFQAGVPSSPSISNFGLFFDVSPSEDNGLALTNTSAAPVDPRFSVIDAEGQTAAVRKLSEVLGRALNPGEHVARYVSELFPQLLPDGIHTGVIAVESEQPISPVTLRQNDQPGVSFPQDVGTLSAFPVYSRPLCCNLNSIVFPQVVDGIAGDVQAQTILRLVRTGTGFAEFYIKFLQSDGSPMNVEIDGLETPQDQWGGWYIALQPGASTTLRTKGSGPLKVGYAFIYSTQFEISGTAFYSWKQNGIKLFETGVPASEALNDFSVFFDSEPGLLQTGLALVNMGFAPANVTFRLYDRAGQLRASRTWPNYIVGNVEDQHHHKARFISEILPEVDQLDVRGGVLTVHSDQPVAAVTIRQRDNPAIGCP
;
A
#
# COMPACT_ATOMS: atom_id res chain seq x y z
N MET A 1 -22.84 -61.34 44.56
CA MET A 1 -21.85 -60.53 45.34
C MET A 1 -20.72 -60.14 44.39
N LEU A 2 -19.97 -59.07 44.72
CA LEU A 2 -19.03 -58.37 43.82
C LEU A 2 -17.79 -59.24 43.43
N ARG A 3 -16.90 -58.92 42.47
CA ARG A 3 -16.48 -57.60 41.93
C ARG A 3 -15.68 -57.71 40.60
N THR A 4 -15.57 -56.58 39.87
CA THR A 4 -14.41 -56.14 39.03
C THR A 4 -14.37 -56.42 37.50
N VAL A 5 -14.68 -55.35 36.74
CA VAL A 5 -14.04 -54.79 35.50
C VAL A 5 -13.87 -55.64 34.22
N LEU A 6 -14.30 -55.03 33.09
CA LEU A 6 -13.88 -55.38 31.72
C LEU A 6 -13.86 -54.16 30.78
N ILE A 7 -13.09 -54.28 29.70
CA ILE A 7 -12.64 -53.30 28.68
C ILE A 7 -12.52 -54.13 27.36
N PRO A 8 -12.96 -53.69 26.15
CA PRO A 8 -12.58 -52.41 25.50
C PRO A 8 -13.65 -51.69 24.63
N PHE A 9 -13.18 -50.56 24.07
CA PHE A 9 -13.60 -49.81 22.87
C PHE A 9 -14.64 -50.40 21.88
N GLY A 10 -15.57 -49.53 21.46
CA GLY A 10 -16.36 -49.60 20.23
C GLY A 10 -16.95 -48.22 19.92
N ALA A 11 -16.88 -47.75 18.67
CA ALA A 11 -17.21 -46.37 18.31
C ALA A 11 -18.71 -46.04 18.44
N PHE A 12 -19.04 -44.82 18.87
CA PHE A 12 -20.35 -44.22 18.64
C PHE A 12 -20.23 -42.77 18.16
N ILE A 13 -21.01 -42.48 17.12
CA ILE A 13 -21.09 -41.19 16.44
C ILE A 13 -21.79 -40.18 17.36
N CYS A 14 -21.12 -39.09 17.73
CA CYS A 14 -21.79 -37.90 18.23
C CYS A 14 -22.15 -37.01 17.04
N SER A 15 -23.44 -37.01 16.71
CA SER A 15 -24.02 -36.20 15.63
C SER A 15 -23.78 -34.71 15.84
N VAL A 16 -23.25 -34.05 14.81
CA VAL A 16 -23.36 -32.60 14.63
C VAL A 16 -24.85 -32.24 14.70
N VAL A 17 -25.24 -31.38 15.65
CA VAL A 17 -26.57 -30.77 15.65
C VAL A 17 -26.57 -29.71 14.55
N ALA A 18 -27.03 -30.10 13.37
CA ALA A 18 -27.34 -29.16 12.30
C ALA A 18 -28.55 -28.32 12.72
N CYS A 19 -28.33 -27.05 13.07
CA CYS A 19 -29.41 -26.07 13.13
C CYS A 19 -29.86 -25.75 11.70
N SER A 20 -31.02 -26.28 11.31
CA SER A 20 -31.64 -26.03 10.02
C SER A 20 -32.31 -24.65 9.96
N GLY A 21 -32.06 -23.92 8.87
CA GLY A 21 -33.11 -23.11 8.25
C GLY A 21 -33.29 -21.66 8.71
N ALA A 22 -32.29 -20.83 8.46
CA ALA A 22 -32.52 -19.47 7.95
C ALA A 22 -31.51 -19.21 6.82
N ALA A 23 -31.96 -18.69 5.68
CA ALA A 23 -31.06 -18.39 4.56
C ALA A 23 -30.13 -17.23 4.96
N VAL A 24 -28.83 -17.44 4.79
CA VAL A 24 -27.78 -16.49 5.17
C VAL A 24 -27.62 -15.46 4.05
N PRO A 25 -27.79 -14.14 4.29
CA PRO A 25 -27.40 -13.12 3.33
C PRO A 25 -25.87 -13.11 3.15
N GLU A 26 -25.42 -12.96 1.91
CA GLU A 26 -24.09 -13.40 1.46
C GLU A 26 -22.91 -12.53 1.95
N SER A 27 -21.76 -13.20 2.12
CA SER A 27 -20.37 -12.73 2.12
C SER A 27 -20.05 -11.23 2.21
N VAL A 28 -19.31 -10.86 3.26
CA VAL A 28 -18.43 -9.67 3.25
C VAL A 28 -17.06 -10.07 2.70
N SER A 29 -16.57 -9.34 1.69
CA SER A 29 -15.25 -9.56 1.09
C SER A 29 -14.12 -9.14 2.04
N TRP A 30 -13.04 -9.92 2.05
CA TRP A 30 -11.84 -9.61 2.84
C TRP A 30 -10.70 -9.15 1.96
N SER A 31 -10.09 -8.02 2.34
CA SER A 31 -8.87 -7.52 1.71
C SER A 31 -7.66 -7.83 2.59
N THR A 32 -6.58 -8.27 1.94
CA THR A 32 -5.27 -8.44 2.60
C THR A 32 -4.44 -7.20 2.30
N THR A 33 -4.22 -6.37 3.32
CA THR A 33 -3.35 -5.18 3.25
C THR A 33 -1.86 -5.53 3.38
N GLY A 34 -1.55 -6.79 3.70
CA GLY A 34 -0.18 -7.20 4.02
C GLY A 34 0.24 -6.74 5.42
N GLY A 35 1.30 -7.37 5.93
CA GLY A 35 2.01 -6.88 7.11
C GLY A 35 3.33 -6.30 6.64
N GLY A 36 3.64 -5.07 7.05
CA GLY A 36 4.92 -4.45 6.73
C GLY A 36 6.07 -5.34 7.19
N GLY A 37 6.81 -5.91 6.24
CA GLY A 37 8.06 -6.65 6.45
C GLY A 37 7.99 -7.91 7.33
N ALA A 38 8.32 -9.06 6.77
CA ALA A 38 8.79 -10.20 7.58
C ALA A 38 10.32 -10.09 7.77
N ALA A 39 10.84 -10.58 8.91
CA ALA A 39 12.28 -10.65 9.12
C ALA A 39 12.91 -11.72 8.21
N VAL A 40 13.46 -11.28 7.09
CA VAL A 40 14.09 -12.15 6.08
C VAL A 40 15.47 -12.58 6.58
N LYS A 41 15.76 -13.87 6.44
CA LYS A 41 16.98 -14.49 6.96
C LYS A 41 17.92 -14.97 5.85
N ALA A 42 17.37 -15.48 4.76
CA ALA A 42 18.10 -15.86 3.56
C ALA A 42 17.20 -15.74 2.33
N VAL A 43 17.81 -15.47 1.18
CA VAL A 43 17.19 -15.48 -0.14
C VAL A 43 18.12 -16.17 -1.14
N ALA A 44 17.56 -16.91 -2.09
CA ALA A 44 18.28 -17.53 -3.19
C ALA A 44 17.54 -17.31 -4.50
N ILE A 45 18.29 -17.15 -5.60
CA ILE A 45 17.77 -16.91 -6.94
C ILE A 45 18.13 -18.14 -7.79
N ALA A 46 17.18 -18.65 -8.57
CA ALA A 46 17.42 -19.75 -9.49
C ALA A 46 18.32 -19.28 -10.65
N PRO A 47 19.46 -19.97 -10.94
CA PRO A 47 20.36 -19.57 -12.02
C PRO A 47 19.89 -20.08 -13.40
N ASP A 48 19.15 -21.18 -13.44
CA ASP A 48 18.56 -21.80 -14.65
C ASP A 48 17.27 -21.10 -15.10
N ARG A 49 16.52 -20.47 -14.17
CA ARG A 49 15.21 -19.88 -14.45
C ARG A 49 15.00 -18.49 -13.83
N SER A 50 15.15 -17.48 -14.67
CA SER A 50 14.68 -16.10 -14.48
C SER A 50 13.31 -16.03 -13.77
N GLY A 51 13.22 -15.21 -12.72
CA GLY A 51 12.00 -14.97 -11.94
C GLY A 51 11.82 -15.90 -10.74
N VAL A 52 12.37 -17.12 -10.77
CA VAL A 52 12.25 -18.06 -9.65
C VAL A 52 13.20 -17.69 -8.52
N MET A 53 12.63 -17.47 -7.34
CA MET A 53 13.36 -17.11 -6.13
C MET A 53 12.80 -17.84 -4.92
N TYR A 54 13.67 -18.16 -3.96
CA TYR A 54 13.30 -18.76 -2.68
C TYR A 54 13.73 -17.87 -1.53
N MET A 55 12.94 -17.87 -0.46
CA MET A 55 13.21 -17.05 0.72
C MET A 55 12.80 -17.76 1.99
N VAL A 56 13.58 -17.55 3.05
CA VAL A 56 13.26 -17.99 4.42
C VAL A 56 13.07 -16.79 5.34
N THR A 57 11.96 -16.85 6.08
CA THR A 57 11.68 -15.94 7.20
C THR A 57 11.52 -16.73 8.50
N LEU A 58 11.67 -16.04 9.63
CA LEU A 58 11.38 -16.60 10.96
C LEU A 58 10.06 -16.03 11.49
N ARG A 59 9.11 -16.89 11.88
CA ARG A 59 7.82 -16.51 12.50
C ARG A 59 7.68 -17.16 13.87
N THR A 60 7.97 -16.41 14.94
CA THR A 60 7.83 -16.89 16.34
C THR A 60 8.44 -18.28 16.57
N TYR A 61 9.72 -18.43 16.19
CA TYR A 61 10.55 -19.66 16.18
C TYR A 61 10.31 -20.65 15.02
N ASP A 62 9.20 -20.56 14.27
CA ASP A 62 9.01 -21.39 13.07
C ASP A 62 9.81 -20.86 11.87
N VAL A 63 10.39 -21.77 11.09
CA VAL A 63 11.12 -21.48 9.84
C VAL A 63 10.18 -21.63 8.65
N MET A 64 10.14 -20.62 7.79
CA MET A 64 9.02 -20.41 6.88
C MET A 64 9.52 -20.13 5.47
N PHE A 65 9.14 -20.99 4.53
CA PHE A 65 9.68 -21.05 3.17
C PHE A 65 8.70 -20.45 2.17
N TYR A 66 9.20 -19.55 1.34
CA TYR A 66 8.44 -18.88 0.29
C TYR A 66 9.13 -19.06 -1.07
N ARG A 67 8.31 -19.12 -2.13
CA ARG A 67 8.71 -19.11 -3.53
C ARG A 67 8.08 -17.91 -4.23
N SER A 68 8.85 -17.28 -5.11
CA SER A 68 8.42 -16.30 -6.12
C SER A 68 8.62 -16.92 -7.49
N GLU A 69 7.81 -16.53 -8.47
CA GLU A 69 8.09 -16.75 -9.91
C GLU A 69 8.23 -15.43 -10.70
N ASP A 70 8.17 -14.28 -10.02
CA ASP A 70 8.04 -12.94 -10.60
C ASP A 70 9.09 -11.94 -10.06
N TYR A 71 10.30 -12.44 -9.76
CA TYR A 71 11.39 -11.66 -9.15
C TYR A 71 10.98 -10.98 -7.84
N GLY A 72 10.36 -11.73 -6.92
CA GLY A 72 9.97 -11.27 -5.58
C GLY A 72 8.85 -10.23 -5.58
N SER A 73 8.15 -10.04 -6.69
CA SER A 73 7.01 -9.12 -6.77
C SER A 73 5.80 -9.67 -6.01
N THR A 74 5.67 -11.01 -5.94
CA THR A 74 4.75 -11.71 -5.05
C THR A 74 5.40 -12.98 -4.47
N TRP A 75 5.04 -13.29 -3.22
CA TRP A 75 5.55 -14.47 -2.52
C TRP A 75 4.43 -15.43 -2.15
N ARG A 76 4.54 -16.68 -2.60
CA ARG A 76 3.70 -17.79 -2.14
C ARG A 76 4.44 -18.57 -1.06
N GLN A 77 3.80 -18.82 0.07
CA GLN A 77 4.33 -19.77 1.04
C GLN A 77 4.28 -21.18 0.45
N VAL A 78 5.43 -21.87 0.43
CA VAL A 78 5.56 -23.25 -0.05
C VAL A 78 5.78 -24.24 1.09
N GLY A 79 6.44 -23.83 2.18
CA GLY A 79 6.77 -24.73 3.28
C GLY A 79 6.77 -24.09 4.67
N LYS A 80 6.68 -24.94 5.69
CA LYS A 80 6.82 -24.60 7.12
C LYS A 80 7.58 -25.70 7.84
N LYS A 81 8.59 -25.33 8.64
CA LYS A 81 9.22 -26.18 9.64
C LYS A 81 8.93 -25.59 11.02
N ALA A 82 8.18 -26.34 11.84
CA ALA A 82 7.94 -25.96 13.22
C ALA A 82 9.22 -26.17 14.04
N SER A 83 9.61 -25.21 14.88
CA SER A 83 10.80 -25.37 15.73
C SER A 83 10.68 -24.67 17.07
N ILE A 84 11.00 -25.41 18.13
CA ILE A 84 10.98 -24.93 19.53
C ILE A 84 12.42 -24.84 20.09
N SER A 85 13.44 -25.08 19.26
CA SER A 85 14.85 -25.19 19.69
C SER A 85 15.85 -24.59 18.70
N CYS A 86 15.39 -23.69 17.82
CA CYS A 86 16.28 -22.83 17.03
C CYS A 86 16.99 -21.85 17.95
N ASP A 87 18.32 -21.83 17.89
CA ASP A 87 19.12 -20.75 18.48
C ASP A 87 19.03 -19.52 17.55
N PRO A 88 18.73 -18.31 18.04
CA PRO A 88 18.61 -17.12 17.20
C PRO A 88 19.92 -16.70 16.52
N PHE A 89 21.07 -17.25 16.91
CA PHE A 89 22.39 -16.98 16.35
C PHE A 89 22.84 -17.98 15.27
N VAL A 90 22.00 -18.95 14.87
CA VAL A 90 22.33 -19.85 13.75
C VAL A 90 22.34 -19.07 12.42
N PRO A 91 23.38 -19.20 11.57
CA PRO A 91 23.37 -18.61 10.23
C PRO A 91 22.30 -19.27 9.35
N TYR A 92 21.57 -18.45 8.59
CA TYR A 92 20.57 -18.91 7.63
C TYR A 92 21.14 -18.79 6.22
N SER A 93 20.99 -19.84 5.42
CA SER A 93 21.35 -19.81 4.00
C SER A 93 20.38 -20.65 3.17
N LEU A 94 20.22 -20.26 1.91
CA LEU A 94 19.45 -20.98 0.89
C LEU A 94 20.28 -21.08 -0.37
N PHE A 95 20.13 -22.18 -1.08
CA PHE A 95 20.77 -22.44 -2.36
C PHE A 95 19.80 -23.18 -3.27
N VAL A 96 19.68 -22.72 -4.51
CA VAL A 96 18.94 -23.42 -5.57
C VAL A 96 19.93 -24.32 -6.32
N ASP A 97 19.52 -25.52 -6.70
CA ASP A 97 20.34 -26.41 -7.51
C ASP A 97 20.58 -25.79 -8.89
N PRO A 98 21.84 -25.74 -9.38
CA PRO A 98 22.15 -24.96 -10.58
C PRO A 98 21.53 -25.52 -11.88
N ASP A 99 21.18 -26.81 -11.90
CA ASP A 99 20.57 -27.47 -13.05
C ASP A 99 19.05 -27.67 -12.90
N ASN A 100 18.45 -27.32 -11.75
CA ASN A 100 17.02 -27.53 -11.48
C ASN A 100 16.45 -26.63 -10.36
N HIS A 101 15.73 -25.56 -10.74
CA HIS A 101 15.07 -24.65 -9.80
C HIS A 101 14.03 -25.24 -8.84
N ASP A 102 13.54 -26.47 -9.04
CA ASP A 102 12.64 -27.14 -8.08
C ASP A 102 13.40 -27.86 -6.96
N VAL A 103 14.72 -28.03 -7.08
CA VAL A 103 15.57 -28.60 -6.04
C VAL A 103 16.23 -27.46 -5.25
N VAL A 104 16.00 -27.44 -3.94
CA VAL A 104 16.43 -26.35 -3.06
C VAL A 104 17.02 -26.91 -1.78
N TYR A 105 18.15 -26.36 -1.38
CA TYR A 105 18.88 -26.71 -0.16
C TYR A 105 18.89 -25.51 0.77
N GLY A 106 18.91 -25.75 2.08
CA GLY A 106 19.03 -24.68 3.05
C GLY A 106 19.69 -25.10 4.34
N TYR A 107 20.34 -24.16 5.00
CA TYR A 107 20.69 -24.28 6.39
C TYR A 107 19.85 -23.28 7.20
N THR A 108 19.15 -23.79 8.21
CA THR A 108 18.19 -23.00 9.00
C THR A 108 18.31 -23.34 10.48
N CYS A 109 17.81 -24.50 10.87
CA CYS A 109 18.01 -25.13 12.18
C CYS A 109 18.25 -26.63 11.93
N GLY A 110 19.37 -26.94 11.28
CA GLY A 110 19.60 -28.21 10.57
C GLY A 110 19.57 -28.02 9.05
N PHE A 111 20.15 -28.99 8.32
CA PHE A 111 20.16 -29.01 6.86
C PHE A 111 18.81 -29.49 6.34
N VAL A 112 18.21 -28.72 5.43
CA VAL A 112 16.90 -29.00 4.82
C VAL A 112 17.03 -29.11 3.30
N LYS A 113 16.24 -30.00 2.69
CA LYS A 113 16.20 -30.23 1.24
C LYS A 113 14.77 -30.39 0.73
N SER A 114 14.46 -29.67 -0.34
CA SER A 114 13.29 -29.82 -1.20
C SER A 114 13.69 -30.39 -2.56
N THR A 115 12.78 -31.14 -3.19
CA THR A 115 12.92 -31.62 -4.58
C THR A 115 11.67 -31.36 -5.43
N ASP A 116 10.74 -30.55 -4.93
CA ASP A 116 9.40 -30.32 -5.53
C ASP A 116 9.01 -28.83 -5.55
N GLY A 117 9.99 -27.93 -5.57
CA GLY A 117 9.74 -26.49 -5.59
C GLY A 117 9.41 -25.88 -4.24
N GLY A 118 9.74 -26.58 -3.14
CA GLY A 118 9.60 -26.13 -1.77
C GLY A 118 8.29 -26.54 -1.10
N GLU A 119 7.45 -27.35 -1.76
CA GLU A 119 6.17 -27.84 -1.22
C GLU A 119 6.42 -28.85 -0.08
N THR A 120 7.46 -29.68 -0.19
CA THR A 120 7.90 -30.58 0.88
C THR A 120 9.38 -30.43 1.20
N TRP A 121 9.71 -30.56 2.48
CA TRP A 121 11.07 -30.44 2.99
C TRP A 121 11.45 -31.68 3.80
N THR A 122 12.65 -32.17 3.53
CA THR A 122 13.28 -33.30 4.23
C THR A 122 14.49 -32.81 5.01
N GLU A 123 14.91 -33.57 6.03
CA GLU A 123 16.12 -33.32 6.80
C GLU A 123 17.10 -34.50 6.63
N PRO A 124 17.97 -34.47 5.59
CA PRO A 124 18.94 -35.54 5.34
C PRO A 124 19.95 -35.75 6.48
N THR A 125 20.20 -34.73 7.30
CA THR A 125 21.09 -34.82 8.47
C THR A 125 20.63 -33.89 9.60
N SER A 126 20.71 -34.38 10.83
CA SER A 126 20.44 -33.62 12.06
C SER A 126 21.69 -32.96 12.66
N ALA A 127 22.83 -32.99 11.97
CA ALA A 127 24.08 -32.39 12.44
C ALA A 127 23.97 -30.86 12.50
N ARG A 128 24.40 -30.25 13.62
CA ARG A 128 24.57 -28.79 13.72
C ARG A 128 25.86 -28.40 12.99
N THR A 129 25.74 -27.64 11.91
CA THR A 129 26.85 -27.10 11.13
C THR A 129 27.05 -25.61 11.45
N GLY A 130 28.29 -25.11 11.32
CA GLY A 130 28.57 -23.67 11.42
C GLY A 130 28.70 -22.97 10.06
N ALA A 131 29.14 -23.70 9.04
CA ALA A 131 29.23 -23.20 7.66
C ALA A 131 28.81 -24.29 6.65
N LEU A 132 28.28 -23.86 5.51
CA LEU A 132 27.87 -24.67 4.36
C LEU A 132 28.22 -23.89 3.09
N ALA A 133 28.82 -24.56 2.11
CA ALA A 133 28.87 -24.07 0.74
C ALA A 133 28.45 -25.16 -0.26
N VAL A 134 27.92 -24.69 -1.40
CA VAL A 134 27.47 -25.50 -2.53
C VAL A 134 28.44 -25.33 -3.69
N ASP A 135 28.79 -26.42 -4.36
CA ASP A 135 29.62 -26.36 -5.58
C ASP A 135 28.75 -25.82 -6.74
N PRO A 136 29.03 -24.63 -7.31
CA PRO A 136 28.24 -24.08 -8.41
C PRO A 136 28.42 -24.86 -9.72
N TRP A 137 29.39 -25.79 -9.79
CA TRP A 137 29.70 -26.59 -10.96
C TRP A 137 29.21 -28.05 -10.87
N GLN A 138 28.72 -28.48 -9.70
CA GLN A 138 28.30 -29.87 -9.45
C GLN A 138 27.04 -29.94 -8.58
N PRO A 139 25.85 -30.13 -9.20
CA PRO A 139 24.60 -30.39 -8.49
C PRO A 139 24.74 -31.41 -7.35
N GLY A 140 24.17 -31.09 -6.20
CA GLY A 140 24.20 -31.96 -5.03
C GLY A 140 25.57 -32.12 -4.34
N ARG A 141 26.63 -31.42 -4.75
CA ARG A 141 27.91 -31.41 -4.04
C ARG A 141 28.00 -30.27 -3.03
N PHE A 142 28.31 -30.63 -1.79
CA PHE A 142 28.35 -29.71 -0.64
C PHE A 142 29.59 -29.91 0.20
N VAL A 143 30.07 -28.83 0.82
CA VAL A 143 31.02 -28.89 1.93
C VAL A 143 30.38 -28.23 3.14
N VAL A 144 30.31 -28.96 4.24
CA VAL A 144 29.86 -28.46 5.54
C VAL A 144 30.98 -28.50 6.56
N TRP A 145 30.94 -27.56 7.50
CA TRP A 145 31.77 -27.59 8.70
C TRP A 145 30.90 -27.76 9.94
N ASN A 146 31.32 -28.63 10.85
CA ASN A 146 30.72 -28.81 12.18
C ASN A 146 31.83 -28.95 13.25
N ILE A 147 31.43 -29.02 14.53
CA ILE A 147 32.36 -29.10 15.67
C ILE A 147 33.28 -30.34 15.69
N ALA A 148 33.00 -31.35 14.87
CA ALA A 148 33.83 -32.55 14.68
C ALA A 148 34.63 -32.53 13.37
N GLY A 149 34.60 -31.42 12.62
CA GLY A 149 35.39 -31.19 11.42
C GLY A 149 34.56 -30.90 10.17
N THR A 150 35.26 -30.91 9.02
CA THR A 150 34.67 -30.78 7.69
C THR A 150 34.05 -32.08 7.19
N SER A 151 32.98 -31.99 6.40
CA SER A 151 32.39 -33.13 5.69
C SER A 151 31.94 -32.71 4.30
N VAL A 152 32.06 -33.62 3.34
CA VAL A 152 31.74 -33.41 1.93
C VAL A 152 30.62 -34.37 1.54
N SER A 153 29.61 -33.89 0.84
CA SER A 153 28.61 -34.72 0.17
C SER A 153 28.75 -34.56 -1.34
N THR A 154 28.45 -35.62 -2.09
CA THR A 154 28.44 -35.64 -3.57
C THR A 154 27.11 -36.16 -4.14
N ASP A 155 26.12 -36.42 -3.28
CA ASP A 155 24.85 -37.07 -3.63
C ASP A 155 23.62 -36.29 -3.12
N GLY A 156 23.75 -34.97 -3.02
CA GLY A 156 22.69 -34.07 -2.59
C GLY A 156 22.40 -34.15 -1.09
N GLY A 157 23.44 -34.37 -0.27
CA GLY A 157 23.39 -34.38 1.19
C GLY A 157 22.92 -35.71 1.80
N SER A 158 22.83 -36.77 0.99
CA SER A 158 22.29 -38.08 1.39
C SER A 158 23.33 -38.93 2.11
N THR A 159 24.59 -38.83 1.70
CA THR A 159 25.77 -39.37 2.39
C THR A 159 26.83 -38.27 2.53
N TRP A 160 27.71 -38.46 3.52
CA TRP A 160 28.73 -37.50 3.92
C TRP A 160 30.05 -38.22 4.18
N ASP A 161 31.06 -37.93 3.35
CA ASP A 161 32.45 -38.28 3.63
C ASP A 161 33.00 -37.28 4.63
N ALA A 162 33.73 -37.74 5.65
CA ALA A 162 34.25 -36.90 6.73
C ALA A 162 35.79 -36.81 6.71
N PRO A 163 36.39 -36.10 5.74
CA PRO A 163 37.81 -35.82 5.77
C PRO A 163 38.10 -34.82 6.89
N SER A 164 38.75 -35.31 7.96
CA SER A 164 39.15 -34.54 9.14
C SER A 164 40.32 -33.59 8.84
N ILE A 165 40.05 -32.50 8.13
CA ILE A 165 41.08 -31.56 7.67
C ILE A 165 41.23 -30.34 8.60
N PHE A 166 40.14 -29.87 9.19
CA PHE A 166 40.14 -28.70 10.10
C PHE A 166 39.64 -29.05 11.51
N ASN A 167 40.44 -28.69 12.52
CA ASN A 167 40.13 -28.85 13.96
C ASN A 167 39.77 -27.52 14.66
N GLY A 168 39.46 -26.47 13.91
CA GLY A 168 39.15 -25.12 14.41
C GLY A 168 37.78 -24.61 13.96
N PHE A 169 37.38 -23.45 14.48
CA PHE A 169 36.17 -22.74 14.06
C PHE A 169 36.35 -22.08 12.68
N VAL A 170 35.55 -22.50 11.71
CA VAL A 170 35.45 -21.87 10.38
C VAL A 170 34.42 -20.75 10.44
N ASN A 171 34.81 -19.54 10.03
CA ASN A 171 33.94 -18.37 9.98
C ASN A 171 33.18 -18.30 8.64
N GLN A 172 33.84 -18.63 7.53
CA GLN A 172 33.21 -18.71 6.20
C GLN A 172 33.90 -19.76 5.32
N LEU A 173 33.12 -20.41 4.45
CA LEU A 173 33.58 -21.33 3.40
C LEU A 173 32.88 -20.94 2.10
N VAL A 174 33.63 -20.85 0.99
CA VAL A 174 33.10 -20.38 -0.30
C VAL A 174 33.74 -21.12 -1.47
N PHE A 175 32.92 -21.62 -2.40
CA PHE A 175 33.38 -22.16 -3.69
C PHE A 175 33.70 -21.04 -4.67
N ASP A 176 34.62 -21.33 -5.58
CA ASP A 176 34.99 -20.40 -6.63
C ASP A 176 33.97 -20.43 -7.79
N PRO A 177 33.29 -19.30 -8.08
CA PRO A 177 32.27 -19.25 -9.13
C PRO A 177 32.85 -19.22 -10.55
N ALA A 178 34.17 -19.12 -10.71
CA ALA A 178 34.87 -19.06 -12.00
C ALA A 178 35.81 -20.25 -12.24
N VAL A 179 36.21 -20.98 -11.18
CA VAL A 179 37.17 -22.11 -11.28
C VAL A 179 36.63 -23.38 -10.60
N PRO A 180 36.23 -24.42 -11.37
CA PRO A 180 35.78 -25.69 -10.83
C PRO A 180 36.77 -26.33 -9.84
N ASN A 181 36.25 -26.95 -8.77
CA ASN A 181 37.02 -27.55 -7.67
C ASN A 181 37.90 -26.60 -6.85
N ARG A 182 37.88 -25.28 -7.10
CA ARG A 182 38.56 -24.30 -6.24
C ARG A 182 37.61 -23.78 -5.17
N LEU A 183 38.09 -23.68 -3.93
CA LEU A 183 37.32 -23.17 -2.79
C LEU A 183 38.25 -22.64 -1.70
N TYR A 184 37.69 -21.79 -0.85
CA TYR A 184 38.41 -21.04 0.17
C TYR A 184 37.70 -21.13 1.53
N VAL A 185 38.48 -21.04 2.61
CA VAL A 185 38.02 -21.05 4.01
C VAL A 185 38.69 -19.91 4.75
N ALA A 186 37.92 -19.16 5.55
CA ALA A 186 38.45 -18.28 6.58
C ALA A 186 38.18 -18.90 7.96
N ASP A 187 39.22 -18.99 8.78
CA ASP A 187 39.11 -19.40 10.17
C ASP A 187 39.62 -18.30 11.13
N GLN A 188 39.82 -18.65 12.40
CA GLN A 188 40.27 -17.72 13.44
C GLN A 188 41.75 -17.30 13.33
N THR A 189 42.48 -17.78 12.32
CA THR A 189 43.94 -17.62 12.17
C THR A 189 44.39 -17.30 10.75
N ASP A 190 43.77 -17.91 9.72
CA ASP A 190 44.28 -17.92 8.35
C ASP A 190 43.15 -18.00 7.31
N VAL A 191 43.50 -17.63 6.08
CA VAL A 191 42.73 -17.95 4.87
C VAL A 191 43.37 -19.14 4.18
N TRP A 192 42.58 -20.17 3.92
CA TRP A 192 42.99 -21.42 3.30
C TRP A 192 42.38 -21.57 1.91
N ARG A 193 43.08 -22.27 1.02
CA ARG A 193 42.62 -22.60 -0.33
C ARG A 193 42.78 -24.09 -0.62
N SER A 194 41.86 -24.63 -1.41
CA SER A 194 41.92 -25.94 -2.05
C SER A 194 41.68 -25.80 -3.56
N THR A 195 42.27 -26.68 -4.39
CA THR A 195 42.00 -26.78 -5.84
C THR A 195 41.57 -28.18 -6.29
N ASP A 196 41.39 -29.11 -5.35
CA ASP A 196 40.92 -30.48 -5.60
C ASP A 196 39.50 -30.71 -5.03
N GLY A 197 38.79 -29.61 -4.73
CA GLY A 197 37.42 -29.64 -4.26
C GLY A 197 37.29 -30.13 -2.81
N GLY A 198 38.29 -29.81 -1.99
CA GLY A 198 38.26 -29.95 -0.54
C GLY A 198 39.08 -31.12 0.00
N GLY A 199 39.82 -31.84 -0.85
CA GLY A 199 40.66 -32.97 -0.45
C GLY A 199 41.98 -32.55 0.20
N SER A 200 42.61 -31.50 -0.31
CA SER A 200 43.84 -30.90 0.22
C SER A 200 43.76 -29.38 0.28
N TRP A 201 44.45 -28.81 1.29
CA TRP A 201 44.35 -27.40 1.65
C TRP A 201 45.70 -26.83 2.02
N TRP A 202 45.90 -25.54 1.76
CA TRP A 202 47.05 -24.77 2.20
C TRP A 202 46.63 -23.36 2.63
N ALA A 203 47.29 -22.85 3.66
CA ALA A 203 47.17 -21.45 4.03
C ALA A 203 47.73 -20.58 2.89
N ILE A 204 47.00 -19.53 2.53
CA ILE A 204 47.40 -18.50 1.56
C ILE A 204 47.61 -17.15 2.25
N THR A 205 47.62 -17.12 3.59
CA THR A 205 47.99 -15.96 4.40
C THR A 205 49.31 -16.20 5.12
N THR A 206 50.01 -15.11 5.43
CA THR A 206 51.26 -15.08 6.20
C THR A 206 51.13 -14.09 7.38
N MET A 207 49.90 -13.88 7.84
CA MET A 207 49.51 -12.88 8.85
C MET A 207 49.00 -13.59 10.12
N PRO A 208 49.89 -14.19 10.93
CA PRO A 208 49.50 -14.81 12.19
C PRO A 208 48.80 -13.80 13.11
N ASP A 209 47.95 -14.33 13.98
CA ASP A 209 47.14 -13.59 14.99
C ASP A 209 46.00 -12.71 14.42
N ILE A 210 45.60 -12.86 13.15
CA ILE A 210 44.38 -12.24 12.60
C ILE A 210 43.25 -13.27 12.49
N SER A 211 42.16 -13.04 13.22
CA SER A 211 40.89 -13.75 12.98
C SER A 211 40.15 -13.12 11.80
N PHE A 212 40.00 -13.89 10.72
CA PHE A 212 39.30 -13.46 9.51
C PHE A 212 37.81 -13.77 9.62
N ALA A 213 36.98 -12.73 9.62
CA ALA A 213 35.53 -12.84 9.73
C ALA A 213 34.89 -13.33 8.43
N GLY A 214 35.51 -13.08 7.27
CA GLY A 214 35.02 -13.58 5.98
C GLY A 214 35.89 -13.24 4.77
N LEU A 215 35.40 -13.69 3.61
CA LEU A 215 36.04 -13.68 2.29
C LEU A 215 35.08 -13.23 1.20
N ALA A 216 35.61 -12.61 0.15
CA ALA A 216 34.93 -12.42 -1.13
C ALA A 216 35.89 -12.67 -2.29
N LEU A 217 35.43 -13.44 -3.29
CA LEU A 217 36.18 -13.74 -4.50
C LEU A 217 35.78 -12.76 -5.61
N ASP A 218 36.73 -12.33 -6.43
CA ASP A 218 36.43 -11.54 -7.64
C ASP A 218 36.12 -12.51 -8.80
N PRO A 219 34.88 -12.56 -9.31
CA PRO A 219 34.52 -13.47 -10.40
C PRO A 219 35.03 -12.99 -11.77
N ALA A 220 35.50 -11.74 -11.90
CA ALA A 220 36.09 -11.20 -13.12
C ALA A 220 37.63 -11.34 -13.15
N ASP A 221 38.28 -11.46 -11.98
CA ASP A 221 39.71 -11.77 -11.84
C ASP A 221 39.92 -12.91 -10.84
N THR A 222 40.16 -14.11 -11.38
CA THR A 222 40.40 -15.34 -10.62
C THR A 222 41.63 -15.32 -9.71
N HIS A 223 42.49 -14.29 -9.74
CA HIS A 223 43.60 -14.16 -8.81
C HIS A 223 43.32 -13.14 -7.68
N THR A 224 42.23 -12.37 -7.78
CA THR A 224 41.83 -11.40 -6.77
C THR A 224 40.93 -12.02 -5.70
N VAL A 225 41.35 -11.90 -4.44
CA VAL A 225 40.57 -12.29 -3.25
C VAL A 225 40.61 -11.18 -2.22
N TYR A 226 39.46 -10.90 -1.61
CA TYR A 226 39.30 -10.01 -0.48
C TYR A 226 39.05 -10.82 0.80
N ALA A 227 39.63 -10.36 1.91
CA ALA A 227 39.43 -10.95 3.23
C ALA A 227 39.33 -9.84 4.27
N TRP A 228 38.44 -9.95 5.25
CA TRP A 228 38.30 -8.97 6.33
C TRP A 228 38.46 -9.61 7.70
N GLY A 229 39.20 -8.95 8.59
CA GLY A 229 39.59 -9.48 9.89
C GLY A 229 40.45 -8.47 10.65
N GLY A 230 40.56 -8.62 11.98
CA GLY A 230 41.44 -7.78 12.80
C GLY A 230 41.24 -6.26 12.67
N GLY A 231 40.04 -5.79 12.31
CA GLY A 231 39.75 -4.37 12.08
C GLY A 231 40.10 -3.82 10.70
N THR A 232 40.46 -4.67 9.72
CA THR A 232 40.94 -4.25 8.39
C THR A 232 40.39 -5.14 7.26
N LEU A 233 40.18 -4.54 6.08
CA LEU A 233 39.94 -5.20 4.80
C LEU A 233 41.25 -5.34 4.02
N TYR A 234 41.56 -6.56 3.59
CA TYR A 234 42.74 -6.94 2.83
C TYR A 234 42.37 -7.43 1.42
N ARG A 235 43.29 -7.28 0.47
CA ARG A 235 43.18 -7.77 -0.91
C ARG A 235 44.48 -8.41 -1.37
N THR A 236 44.41 -9.59 -1.99
CA THR A 236 45.44 -10.16 -2.87
C THR A 236 45.00 -10.05 -4.32
N VAL A 237 45.96 -10.09 -5.26
CA VAL A 237 45.76 -10.12 -6.72
C VAL A 237 46.58 -11.22 -7.39
N ASP A 238 47.15 -12.11 -6.57
CA ASP A 238 48.17 -13.08 -6.94
C ASP A 238 48.02 -14.38 -6.13
N ASP A 239 46.77 -14.84 -5.99
CA ASP A 239 46.43 -16.12 -5.36
C ASP A 239 46.85 -16.26 -3.88
N GLY A 240 47.02 -15.11 -3.21
CA GLY A 240 47.46 -14.98 -1.82
C GLY A 240 48.97 -14.90 -1.62
N ALA A 241 49.78 -14.82 -2.69
CA ALA A 241 51.23 -14.64 -2.55
C ALA A 241 51.58 -13.31 -1.86
N HIS A 242 50.82 -12.23 -2.12
CA HIS A 242 50.92 -10.96 -1.41
C HIS A 242 49.53 -10.42 -1.03
N TRP A 243 49.41 -9.92 0.19
CA TRP A 243 48.20 -9.26 0.69
C TRP A 243 48.46 -7.77 0.96
N THR A 244 47.50 -6.94 0.60
CA THR A 244 47.54 -5.49 0.74
C THR A 244 46.32 -4.98 1.49
N ALA A 245 46.52 -4.24 2.58
CA ALA A 245 45.43 -3.59 3.30
C ALA A 245 44.79 -2.50 2.41
N GLN A 246 43.47 -2.51 2.27
CA GLN A 246 42.71 -1.52 1.51
C GLN A 246 42.13 -0.43 2.43
N SER A 247 41.43 -0.84 3.48
CA SER A 247 40.81 0.06 4.47
C SER A 247 40.77 -0.56 5.87
N ALA A 248 41.08 0.24 6.89
CA ALA A 248 40.74 -0.08 8.28
C ALA A 248 39.28 0.28 8.57
N TYR A 249 38.60 -0.47 9.45
CA TYR A 249 37.17 -0.27 9.77
C TYR A 249 36.88 1.13 10.30
N VAL A 250 37.83 1.76 11.00
CA VAL A 250 37.71 3.17 11.46
C VAL A 250 37.55 4.16 10.29
N ASN A 251 38.16 3.87 9.14
CA ASN A 251 38.01 4.69 7.92
C ASN A 251 36.73 4.32 7.15
N MET A 252 36.34 3.05 7.17
CA MET A 252 35.08 2.57 6.58
C MET A 252 33.85 3.08 7.36
N LYS A 253 34.01 3.30 8.68
CA LYS A 253 32.97 3.62 9.67
C LYS A 253 31.96 2.49 9.94
N PHE A 254 32.28 1.27 9.53
CA PHE A 254 31.51 0.06 9.82
C PHE A 254 32.42 -1.17 9.84
N GLU A 255 31.94 -2.25 10.47
CA GLU A 255 32.54 -3.59 10.38
C GLU A 255 31.72 -4.42 9.39
N PRO A 256 32.33 -5.03 8.34
CA PRO A 256 31.59 -5.81 7.37
C PRO A 256 31.00 -7.08 7.98
N THR A 257 29.70 -7.31 7.78
CA THR A 257 29.04 -8.59 8.06
C THR A 257 29.02 -9.50 6.83
N GLU A 258 29.01 -8.92 5.63
CA GLU A 258 29.08 -9.60 4.35
C GLU A 258 29.69 -8.66 3.31
N LEU A 259 30.39 -9.22 2.32
CA LEU A 259 31.01 -8.47 1.23
C LEU A 259 30.89 -9.27 -0.08
N LEU A 260 30.47 -8.60 -1.16
CA LEU A 260 30.33 -9.16 -2.50
C LEU A 260 31.16 -8.35 -3.51
N CYS A 261 31.66 -9.02 -4.55
CA CYS A 261 32.37 -8.40 -5.67
C CYS A 261 31.52 -8.47 -6.95
N SER A 262 31.46 -7.38 -7.72
CA SER A 262 30.73 -7.33 -8.99
C SER A 262 31.53 -7.97 -10.13
N ALA A 263 30.89 -8.89 -10.86
CA ALA A 263 31.42 -9.45 -12.10
C ALA A 263 31.51 -8.46 -13.28
N ALA A 264 31.06 -7.21 -13.13
CA ALA A 264 31.26 -6.17 -14.13
C ALA A 264 32.74 -5.71 -14.24
N GLY A 265 33.59 -6.14 -13.31
CA GLY A 265 35.01 -5.78 -13.24
C GLY A 265 35.23 -4.40 -12.62
N GLY A 266 36.48 -3.92 -12.67
CA GLY A 266 36.87 -2.62 -12.12
C GLY A 266 36.96 -2.54 -10.58
N GLY A 267 36.85 -3.67 -9.86
CA GLY A 267 37.00 -3.71 -8.41
C GLY A 267 35.82 -3.11 -7.63
N ARG A 268 34.60 -3.18 -8.20
CA ARG A 268 33.38 -2.75 -7.51
C ARG A 268 32.98 -3.77 -6.44
N LEU A 269 32.75 -3.27 -5.22
CA LEU A 269 32.35 -4.06 -4.05
C LEU A 269 31.05 -3.55 -3.46
N TYR A 270 30.34 -4.44 -2.79
CA TYR A 270 29.19 -4.12 -1.94
C TYR A 270 29.36 -4.78 -0.58
N ALA A 271 28.94 -4.11 0.48
CA ALA A 271 29.06 -4.64 1.84
C ALA A 271 27.86 -4.26 2.72
N THR A 272 27.51 -5.13 3.64
CA THR A 272 26.60 -4.84 4.76
C THR A 272 27.41 -4.65 6.05
N GLY A 273 26.92 -3.83 6.98
CA GLY A 273 27.57 -3.65 8.28
C GLY A 273 26.61 -3.85 9.46
N PHE A 274 27.11 -4.46 10.54
CA PHE A 274 26.34 -4.91 11.71
C PHE A 274 25.40 -3.84 12.30
N LEU A 275 25.82 -2.57 12.26
CA LEU A 275 25.02 -1.38 12.60
C LEU A 275 25.11 -0.26 11.54
N GLY A 276 25.78 -0.52 10.41
CA GLY A 276 26.23 0.52 9.47
C GLY A 276 25.32 0.76 8.25
N GLY A 277 24.37 -0.14 7.97
CA GLY A 277 23.59 -0.09 6.72
C GLY A 277 24.27 -0.85 5.58
N VAL A 278 24.18 -0.32 4.35
CA VAL A 278 24.69 -0.97 3.12
C VAL A 278 25.55 0.02 2.35
N PHE A 279 26.73 -0.44 1.91
CA PHE A 279 27.77 0.38 1.29
C PHE A 279 28.21 -0.19 -0.05
N THR A 280 28.76 0.68 -0.89
CA THR A 280 29.49 0.29 -2.11
C THR A 280 30.86 0.95 -2.15
N SER A 281 31.81 0.30 -2.82
CA SER A 281 33.12 0.84 -3.17
C SER A 281 33.32 0.67 -4.67
N GLY A 282 33.82 1.70 -5.33
CA GLY A 282 34.20 1.66 -6.76
C GLY A 282 35.70 1.58 -7.00
N ASP A 283 36.51 1.36 -5.95
CA ASP A 283 37.97 1.48 -5.99
C ASP A 283 38.72 0.33 -5.29
N ALA A 284 38.13 -0.88 -5.32
CA ALA A 284 38.61 -2.09 -4.66
C ALA A 284 38.67 -2.00 -3.12
N GLY A 285 37.73 -1.26 -2.51
CA GLY A 285 37.54 -1.23 -1.05
C GLY A 285 38.37 -0.18 -0.31
N LYS A 286 38.92 0.82 -1.01
CA LYS A 286 39.73 1.91 -0.40
C LYS A 286 38.86 3.08 0.07
N THR A 287 37.77 3.34 -0.62
CA THR A 287 36.72 4.29 -0.21
C THR A 287 35.35 3.64 -0.30
N TRP A 288 34.44 4.07 0.57
CA TRP A 288 33.11 3.49 0.74
C TRP A 288 32.07 4.59 0.81
N THR A 289 30.96 4.39 0.10
CA THR A 289 29.80 5.30 0.09
C THR A 289 28.57 4.51 0.55
N SER A 290 27.80 5.06 1.50
CA SER A 290 26.53 4.45 1.90
C SER A 290 25.52 4.56 0.76
N ILE A 291 24.87 3.45 0.45
CA ILE A 291 23.78 3.37 -0.54
C ILE A 291 22.44 3.05 0.15
N GLU A 292 22.35 3.22 1.47
CA GLU A 292 21.24 2.80 2.32
C GLU A 292 19.94 3.63 2.20
N LEU A 293 19.93 4.67 1.37
CA LEU A 293 18.81 5.60 1.25
C LEU A 293 17.50 4.83 1.08
N ASN A 294 16.43 5.29 1.74
CA ASN A 294 15.11 4.65 1.81
C ASN A 294 15.03 3.19 2.31
N LEU A 295 16.12 2.57 2.81
CA LEU A 295 16.04 1.32 3.58
C LEU A 295 15.61 1.61 5.04
N PRO A 296 14.85 0.69 5.66
CA PRO A 296 14.35 0.91 7.02
C PRO A 296 15.31 0.50 8.14
N PHE A 297 16.13 -0.53 7.92
CA PHE A 297 17.03 -1.12 8.94
C PHE A 297 18.32 -1.63 8.29
N SER A 298 19.28 -2.06 9.10
CA SER A 298 20.53 -2.65 8.60
C SER A 298 20.28 -3.94 7.81
N GLY A 299 21.11 -4.14 6.78
CA GLY A 299 21.15 -5.36 5.98
C GLY A 299 21.60 -6.55 6.81
N ARG A 300 20.91 -7.69 6.66
CA ARG A 300 21.27 -8.97 7.29
C ARG A 300 21.99 -9.93 6.33
N HIS A 301 21.59 -9.93 5.05
CA HIS A 301 22.17 -10.75 3.98
C HIS A 301 21.99 -10.02 2.65
N LEU A 302 22.97 -10.08 1.77
CA LEU A 302 23.03 -9.46 0.45
C LEU A 302 23.21 -10.55 -0.62
N THR A 303 22.67 -10.37 -1.83
CA THR A 303 23.03 -11.23 -2.97
C THR A 303 22.94 -10.46 -4.28
N LEU A 304 23.67 -10.93 -5.29
CA LEU A 304 23.65 -10.39 -6.65
C LEU A 304 22.71 -11.21 -7.53
N VAL A 305 22.13 -10.57 -8.56
CA VAL A 305 21.31 -11.28 -9.55
C VAL A 305 22.22 -12.04 -10.53
N PRO A 306 22.01 -13.35 -10.74
CA PRO A 306 22.70 -14.10 -11.78
C PRO A 306 22.56 -13.42 -13.15
N GLY A 307 23.68 -13.21 -13.85
CA GLY A 307 23.72 -12.51 -15.14
C GLY A 307 23.59 -10.97 -15.09
N ASN A 308 23.31 -10.36 -13.93
CA ASN A 308 23.33 -8.91 -13.76
C ASN A 308 24.04 -8.51 -12.44
N PRO A 309 25.38 -8.37 -12.46
CA PRO A 309 26.20 -8.16 -11.26
C PRO A 309 26.10 -6.73 -10.68
N GLU A 310 25.27 -5.86 -11.26
CA GLU A 310 24.98 -4.52 -10.76
C GLU A 310 23.59 -4.42 -10.09
N ARG A 311 22.78 -5.49 -10.16
CA ARG A 311 21.48 -5.58 -9.49
C ARG A 311 21.60 -6.34 -8.17
N LEU A 312 21.24 -5.67 -7.08
CA LEU A 312 21.37 -6.19 -5.71
C LEU A 312 20.03 -6.64 -5.15
N TRP A 313 20.10 -7.62 -4.25
CA TRP A 313 19.02 -8.05 -3.36
C TRP A 313 19.51 -8.02 -1.91
N LEU A 314 18.66 -7.55 -1.00
CA LEU A 314 18.99 -7.33 0.41
C LEU A 314 17.88 -7.84 1.32
N CYS A 315 18.23 -8.79 2.18
CA CYS A 315 17.42 -9.23 3.30
C CYS A 315 17.59 -8.27 4.49
N THR A 316 16.49 -7.83 5.09
CA THR A 316 16.50 -6.98 6.29
C THR A 316 15.55 -7.54 7.35
N GLY A 317 15.57 -6.97 8.57
CA GLY A 317 14.53 -7.23 9.56
C GLY A 317 13.13 -6.78 9.12
N GLY A 318 13.06 -5.75 8.28
CA GLY A 318 11.81 -5.16 7.78
C GLY A 318 11.40 -5.62 6.39
N GLY A 319 11.93 -6.74 5.88
CA GLY A 319 11.58 -7.28 4.56
C GLY A 319 12.74 -7.53 3.60
N LEU A 320 12.39 -7.91 2.37
CA LEU A 320 13.31 -8.06 1.23
C LEU A 320 13.27 -6.80 0.37
N PHE A 321 14.43 -6.36 -0.10
CA PHE A 321 14.59 -5.18 -0.95
C PHE A 321 15.51 -5.48 -2.13
N SER A 322 15.36 -4.77 -3.25
CA SER A 322 16.28 -4.83 -4.39
C SER A 322 16.76 -3.44 -4.81
N LYS A 323 17.94 -3.36 -5.42
CA LYS A 323 18.48 -2.14 -6.02
C LYS A 323 18.73 -2.37 -7.51
N PRO A 324 17.94 -1.77 -8.41
CA PRO A 324 18.21 -1.77 -9.84
C PRO A 324 19.54 -1.08 -10.18
N ALA A 325 20.23 -1.58 -11.20
CA ALA A 325 21.45 -0.95 -11.71
C ALA A 325 21.20 0.52 -12.12
N GLY A 326 22.11 1.42 -11.76
CA GLY A 326 21.99 2.86 -12.04
C GLY A 326 20.95 3.62 -11.20
N SER A 327 20.12 2.95 -10.40
CA SER A 327 19.11 3.62 -9.56
C SER A 327 19.66 4.09 -8.21
N GLY A 328 19.19 5.25 -7.74
CA GLY A 328 19.60 5.82 -6.45
C GLY A 328 18.96 5.12 -5.24
N LEU A 329 17.83 4.45 -5.41
CA LEU A 329 16.88 4.07 -4.35
C LEU A 329 16.62 2.55 -4.34
N TRP A 330 16.14 2.02 -3.22
CA TRP A 330 15.77 0.60 -3.08
C TRP A 330 14.27 0.39 -3.33
N GLN A 331 13.92 -0.73 -3.95
CA GLN A 331 12.55 -1.19 -4.16
C GLN A 331 12.25 -2.29 -3.14
N ASP A 332 11.05 -2.31 -2.56
CA ASP A 332 10.66 -3.35 -1.60
C ASP A 332 9.94 -4.52 -2.29
N HIS A 333 10.07 -5.71 -1.71
CA HIS A 333 9.60 -6.98 -2.29
C HIS A 333 8.86 -7.81 -1.23
N ASN A 334 7.90 -7.16 -0.56
CA ASN A 334 7.24 -7.69 0.64
C ASN A 334 5.81 -8.17 0.41
N ARG A 335 5.28 -8.06 -0.82
CA ARG A 335 3.89 -8.43 -1.13
C ARG A 335 3.69 -9.93 -1.01
N GLY A 336 2.69 -10.35 -0.22
CA GLY A 336 2.46 -11.74 0.14
C GLY A 336 3.23 -12.23 1.38
N LEU A 337 4.12 -11.40 1.96
CA LEU A 337 4.80 -11.75 3.20
C LEU A 337 3.89 -11.49 4.42
N ALA A 338 3.88 -12.48 5.29
CA ALA A 338 3.08 -12.50 6.50
C ALA A 338 3.99 -12.24 7.72
N SER A 339 3.64 -11.22 8.50
CA SER A 339 4.41 -10.74 9.66
C SER A 339 3.49 -10.63 10.88
N PHE A 340 4.05 -10.59 12.09
CA PHE A 340 3.33 -10.04 13.23
C PHE A 340 3.02 -8.58 12.90
N SER A 341 1.75 -8.18 12.92
CA SER A 341 1.40 -6.79 12.60
C SER A 341 0.14 -6.34 13.35
N ASN A 342 0.22 -5.15 13.95
CA ASN A 342 -0.91 -4.51 14.62
C ASN A 342 -1.02 -3.03 14.22
N VAL A 343 -2.23 -2.56 13.92
CA VAL A 343 -2.50 -1.15 13.63
C VAL A 343 -2.64 -0.40 14.96
N LEU A 344 -1.74 0.55 15.22
CA LEU A 344 -1.76 1.36 16.42
C LEU A 344 -2.77 2.50 16.37
N ALA A 345 -3.01 3.08 15.19
CA ALA A 345 -3.93 4.21 15.02
C ALA A 345 -4.37 4.39 13.56
N THR A 346 -5.61 4.88 13.38
CA THR A 346 -6.21 5.35 12.11
C THR A 346 -6.57 6.83 12.27
N ALA A 347 -6.35 7.67 11.26
CA ALA A 347 -6.77 9.08 11.36
C ALA A 347 -8.28 9.20 11.19
N LYS A 348 -8.89 10.21 11.84
CA LYS A 348 -10.36 10.30 11.88
C LYS A 348 -10.97 10.69 10.55
N ASP A 349 -10.47 11.78 9.98
CA ASP A 349 -11.00 12.38 8.75
C ASP A 349 -10.17 11.96 7.51
N HIS A 350 -9.27 10.98 7.70
CA HIS A 350 -8.28 10.46 6.76
C HIS A 350 -7.96 8.97 7.05
N PRO A 351 -8.96 8.09 7.07
CA PRO A 351 -8.80 6.72 7.58
C PRO A 351 -7.89 5.83 6.73
N GLU A 352 -7.58 6.24 5.49
CA GLU A 352 -6.51 5.67 4.67
C GLU A 352 -5.12 5.81 5.32
N ARG A 353 -4.95 6.73 6.28
CA ARG A 353 -3.76 6.79 7.12
C ARG A 353 -3.82 5.78 8.26
N LEU A 354 -2.92 4.80 8.18
CA LEU A 354 -2.70 3.81 9.22
C LEU A 354 -1.27 3.96 9.76
N TYR A 355 -1.09 3.84 11.07
CA TYR A 355 0.21 3.55 11.66
C TYR A 355 0.19 2.15 12.25
N ALA A 356 1.18 1.32 11.93
CA ALA A 356 1.25 -0.06 12.37
C ALA A 356 2.64 -0.44 12.88
N ILE A 357 2.70 -1.36 13.83
CA ILE A 357 3.94 -2.02 14.24
C ILE A 357 4.02 -3.41 13.61
N GLY A 358 5.17 -3.72 13.03
CA GLY A 358 5.55 -5.04 12.54
C GLY A 358 6.51 -5.75 13.51
N SER A 359 7.08 -6.87 13.08
CA SER A 359 7.97 -7.72 13.90
C SER A 359 9.26 -7.01 14.38
N ASP A 360 9.94 -6.30 13.48
CA ASP A 360 11.23 -5.62 13.70
C ASP A 360 11.13 -4.09 13.45
N ALA A 361 9.94 -3.55 13.19
CA ALA A 361 9.79 -2.28 12.47
C ALA A 361 8.47 -1.53 12.75
N PHE A 362 8.49 -0.21 12.58
CA PHE A 362 7.29 0.65 12.60
C PHE A 362 6.94 1.07 11.17
N TYR A 363 5.66 1.20 10.84
CA TYR A 363 5.15 1.46 9.49
C TYR A 363 4.02 2.49 9.48
N ARG A 364 3.87 3.16 8.35
CA ARG A 364 2.68 3.92 7.97
C ARG A 364 2.10 3.40 6.65
N SER A 365 0.81 3.58 6.45
CA SER A 365 0.16 3.52 5.14
C SER A 365 -0.54 4.85 4.86
N SER A 366 -0.74 5.15 3.58
CA SER A 366 -1.46 6.32 3.07
C SER A 366 -2.66 5.96 2.18
N ASP A 367 -2.98 4.67 2.09
CA ASP A 367 -3.90 4.07 1.12
C ASP A 367 -4.72 2.92 1.75
N ALA A 368 -5.08 3.08 3.03
CA ALA A 368 -5.84 2.11 3.84
C ALA A 368 -5.16 0.73 3.96
N GLY A 369 -3.83 0.71 3.86
CA GLY A 369 -2.98 -0.45 3.98
C GLY A 369 -2.70 -1.17 2.66
N VAL A 370 -3.01 -0.60 1.49
CA VAL A 370 -2.62 -1.24 0.21
C VAL A 370 -1.09 -1.25 0.06
N THR A 371 -0.40 -0.20 0.52
CA THR A 371 1.06 -0.12 0.65
C THR A 371 1.48 0.29 2.06
N TRP A 372 2.68 -0.14 2.47
CA TRP A 372 3.23 0.14 3.81
C TRP A 372 4.66 0.66 3.72
N PHE A 373 4.86 1.88 4.21
CA PHE A 373 6.15 2.54 4.27
C PHE A 373 6.73 2.43 5.68
N PRO A 374 7.91 1.82 5.85
CA PRO A 374 8.56 1.76 7.14
C PRO A 374 9.03 3.15 7.61
N ILE A 375 8.91 3.38 8.91
CA ILE A 375 9.37 4.57 9.62
C ILE A 375 10.60 4.16 10.43
N ARG A 376 11.76 4.77 10.18
CA ARG A 376 12.94 4.60 11.03
C ARG A 376 12.58 5.14 12.43
N PHE A 377 12.96 4.46 13.50
CA PHE A 377 12.73 4.96 14.86
C PHE A 377 13.87 4.47 15.77
N PRO A 378 14.39 5.29 16.71
CA PRO A 378 15.57 4.93 17.53
C PRO A 378 15.31 3.85 18.60
N GLY A 379 14.20 3.11 18.52
CA GLY A 379 13.76 2.12 19.49
C GLY A 379 12.43 1.47 19.10
N VAL A 380 11.68 0.97 20.09
CA VAL A 380 10.40 0.28 19.86
C VAL A 380 9.23 1.25 20.07
N VAL A 381 8.34 1.37 19.08
CA VAL A 381 7.08 2.12 19.22
C VAL A 381 6.02 1.24 19.90
N SER A 382 5.36 1.77 20.93
CA SER A 382 4.41 1.03 21.79
C SER A 382 2.96 1.51 21.68
N SER A 383 2.78 2.77 21.28
CA SER A 383 1.50 3.45 21.12
C SER A 383 1.65 4.61 20.14
N ALA A 384 0.61 4.89 19.35
CA ALA A 384 0.50 6.05 18.48
C ALA A 384 -0.83 6.77 18.75
N VAL A 385 -0.83 8.10 18.65
CA VAL A 385 -2.04 8.93 18.73
C VAL A 385 -1.98 9.94 17.59
N ILE A 386 -3.02 9.99 16.76
CA ILE A 386 -3.12 10.95 15.65
C ILE A 386 -3.96 12.15 16.11
N HIS A 387 -3.58 13.35 15.68
CA HIS A 387 -4.32 14.58 15.98
C HIS A 387 -5.73 14.52 15.33
N PRO A 388 -6.81 14.79 16.09
CA PRO A 388 -8.17 14.47 15.67
C PRO A 388 -8.70 15.28 14.48
N ALA A 389 -8.02 16.36 14.11
CA ALA A 389 -8.34 17.24 12.96
C ALA A 389 -7.13 17.52 12.04
N ASP A 390 -6.01 16.80 12.22
CA ASP A 390 -4.81 16.94 11.39
C ASP A 390 -4.15 15.57 11.24
N ALA A 391 -4.33 14.93 10.10
CA ALA A 391 -3.86 13.58 9.86
C ALA A 391 -2.34 13.49 9.60
N LEU A 392 -1.66 14.62 9.33
CA LEU A 392 -0.21 14.70 9.27
C LEU A 392 0.42 14.74 10.67
N ARG A 393 -0.31 15.23 11.68
CA ARG A 393 0.20 15.37 13.04
C ARG A 393 -0.12 14.17 13.92
N ALA A 394 0.91 13.58 14.53
CA ALA A 394 0.76 12.44 15.42
C ALA A 394 1.86 12.42 16.50
N TRP A 395 1.59 11.68 17.59
CA TRP A 395 2.54 11.43 18.67
C TRP A 395 2.77 9.93 18.84
N PHE A 396 4.05 9.55 18.96
CA PHE A 396 4.49 8.18 19.13
C PHE A 396 5.17 8.01 20.49
N VAL A 397 4.88 6.90 21.16
CA VAL A 397 5.56 6.52 22.41
C VAL A 397 6.66 5.51 22.11
N GLY A 398 7.89 5.99 22.20
CA GLY A 398 9.10 5.20 22.02
C GLY A 398 9.63 4.59 23.31
N ILE A 399 10.22 3.40 23.22
CA ILE A 399 11.11 2.84 24.22
C ILE A 399 12.51 2.77 23.62
N THR A 400 13.47 3.50 24.19
CA THR A 400 14.85 3.59 23.71
C THR A 400 15.84 3.19 24.81
N GLY A 401 17.09 2.89 24.43
CA GLY A 401 18.12 2.39 25.34
C GLY A 401 18.23 0.85 25.37
N SER A 402 18.97 0.34 26.35
CA SER A 402 19.17 -1.11 26.57
C SER A 402 18.83 -1.48 28.01
N TYR A 403 18.20 -2.64 28.21
CA TYR A 403 17.75 -3.07 29.53
C TYR A 403 18.94 -3.22 30.48
N PRO A 404 18.86 -2.69 31.73
CA PRO A 404 17.67 -2.17 32.41
C PRO A 404 17.39 -0.67 32.20
N ASP A 405 18.27 0.08 31.56
CA ASP A 405 18.24 1.55 31.50
C ASP A 405 17.30 2.13 30.41
N ASN A 406 16.26 1.38 30.05
CA ASN A 406 15.30 1.76 29.00
C ASN A 406 14.49 3.01 29.41
N GLN A 407 14.46 4.01 28.52
CA GLN A 407 13.69 5.23 28.69
C GLN A 407 12.42 5.21 27.83
N THR A 408 11.37 5.87 28.34
CA THR A 408 10.17 6.18 27.55
C THR A 408 10.32 7.58 26.98
N GLU A 409 10.04 7.76 25.70
CA GLU A 409 10.17 9.05 25.00
C GLU A 409 8.91 9.35 24.17
N ILE A 410 8.54 10.63 24.07
CA ILE A 410 7.40 11.08 23.25
C ILE A 410 7.95 11.82 22.04
N HIS A 411 7.58 11.35 20.86
CA HIS A 411 7.98 11.94 19.60
C HIS A 411 6.76 12.51 18.86
N GLU A 412 6.84 13.75 18.40
CA GLU A 412 5.83 14.43 17.58
C GLU A 412 6.26 14.41 16.10
N THR A 413 5.34 14.05 15.20
CA THR A 413 5.44 14.32 13.75
C THR A 413 4.38 15.34 13.35
N THR A 414 4.66 16.13 12.31
CA THR A 414 3.73 17.07 11.67
C THR A 414 3.65 16.86 10.15
N ASP A 415 4.24 15.79 9.63
CA ASP A 415 4.36 15.47 8.19
C ASP A 415 3.89 14.04 7.84
N GLY A 416 3.16 13.40 8.76
CA GLY A 416 2.65 12.05 8.58
C GLY A 416 3.70 10.96 8.81
N GLY A 417 4.65 11.19 9.71
CA GLY A 417 5.69 10.22 10.07
C GLY A 417 6.83 10.13 9.06
N VAL A 418 7.12 11.20 8.32
CA VAL A 418 8.35 11.32 7.50
C VAL A 418 9.50 11.81 8.38
N THR A 419 9.23 12.76 9.26
CA THR A 419 10.13 13.21 10.34
C THR A 419 9.39 13.22 11.67
N TRP A 420 10.16 13.12 12.75
CA TRP A 420 9.66 13.15 14.13
C TRP A 420 10.70 13.79 15.03
N THR A 421 10.24 14.55 16.02
CA THR A 421 11.07 15.26 16.99
C THR A 421 10.66 14.85 18.40
N ARG A 422 11.63 14.54 19.27
CA ARG A 422 11.36 14.28 20.69
C ARG A 422 10.84 15.56 21.37
N VAL A 423 9.70 15.48 22.05
CA VAL A 423 9.04 16.63 22.70
C VAL A 423 9.11 16.61 24.23
N ASP A 424 9.35 15.47 24.87
CA ASP A 424 9.39 15.31 26.32
C ASP A 424 10.74 15.76 26.94
N THR A 425 11.02 17.06 26.94
CA THR A 425 12.31 17.58 27.44
C THR A 425 12.52 17.44 28.96
N GLY A 426 11.45 17.20 29.72
CA GLY A 426 11.51 16.98 31.18
C GLY A 426 11.85 15.55 31.61
N GLY A 427 11.86 14.58 30.69
CA GLY A 427 12.05 13.16 30.98
C GLY A 427 10.81 12.47 31.56
N LEU A 428 10.54 11.26 31.10
CA LEU A 428 9.47 10.39 31.61
C LEU A 428 10.00 9.34 32.60
N PRO A 429 9.12 8.70 33.41
CA PRO A 429 9.50 7.57 34.24
C PRO A 429 10.15 6.44 33.42
N GLY A 430 11.22 5.84 33.97
CA GLY A 430 11.90 4.70 33.36
C GLY A 430 10.99 3.47 33.19
N TYR A 431 11.33 2.63 32.22
CA TYR A 431 10.52 1.45 31.89
C TYR A 431 10.72 0.32 32.93
N GLY A 432 9.63 -0.07 33.61
CA GLY A 432 9.65 -1.07 34.68
C GLY A 432 8.32 -1.82 34.87
N GLY A 433 7.53 -1.96 33.80
CA GLY A 433 6.18 -2.53 33.82
C GLY A 433 5.69 -2.91 32.42
N PRO A 434 4.37 -3.00 32.17
CA PRO A 434 3.83 -3.23 30.83
C PRO A 434 4.20 -2.10 29.86
N TYR A 435 4.14 -2.39 28.55
CA TYR A 435 4.38 -1.42 27.47
C TYR A 435 3.54 -0.15 27.68
N PRO A 436 4.13 1.05 27.51
CA PRO A 436 3.39 2.30 27.63
C PRO A 436 2.19 2.37 26.69
N LYS A 437 1.08 2.92 27.17
CA LYS A 437 -0.12 3.18 26.36
C LYS A 437 -0.53 4.63 26.47
N MET A 438 -0.81 5.25 25.33
CA MET A 438 -1.17 6.66 25.24
C MET A 438 -2.45 6.83 24.43
N ILE A 439 -3.33 7.70 24.92
CA ILE A 439 -4.52 8.17 24.20
C ILE A 439 -4.54 9.71 24.17
N GLY A 440 -5.11 10.27 23.11
CA GLY A 440 -5.40 11.71 23.02
C GLY A 440 -6.83 12.01 23.42
N ASP A 441 -7.07 13.18 24.00
CA ASP A 441 -8.42 13.66 24.28
C ASP A 441 -9.13 14.04 22.97
N ARG A 442 -10.18 13.29 22.62
CA ARG A 442 -10.93 13.47 21.37
C ARG A 442 -11.63 14.82 21.25
N SER A 443 -11.85 15.50 22.37
CA SER A 443 -12.48 16.83 22.44
C SER A 443 -11.46 17.98 22.55
N ALA A 444 -10.18 17.69 22.81
CA ALA A 444 -9.14 18.68 23.07
C ALA A 444 -7.75 18.16 22.67
N ALA A 445 -7.35 18.39 21.41
CA ALA A 445 -6.13 17.82 20.82
C ALA A 445 -4.81 18.13 21.54
N ASN A 446 -4.77 19.14 22.42
CA ASN A 446 -3.61 19.46 23.26
C ASN A 446 -3.45 18.56 24.49
N ILE A 447 -4.47 17.75 24.82
CA ILE A 447 -4.48 16.89 26.00
C ILE A 447 -4.14 15.45 25.60
N LEU A 448 -3.09 14.90 26.21
CA LEU A 448 -2.67 13.50 26.05
C LEU A 448 -2.63 12.82 27.42
N TYR A 449 -2.99 11.54 27.48
CA TYR A 449 -2.89 10.70 28.67
C TYR A 449 -1.96 9.53 28.41
N LEU A 450 -1.00 9.28 29.31
CA LEU A 450 0.02 8.24 29.18
C LEU A 450 0.02 7.35 30.43
N ALA A 451 -0.20 6.06 30.25
CA ALA A 451 0.04 5.04 31.26
C ALA A 451 1.45 4.47 31.10
N VAL A 452 2.31 4.68 32.11
CA VAL A 452 3.70 4.17 32.14
C VAL A 452 4.19 4.03 33.59
N GLY A 453 5.04 3.04 33.86
CA GLY A 453 5.69 2.87 35.18
C GLY A 453 4.70 2.76 36.34
N GLY A 454 3.56 2.09 36.14
CA GLY A 454 2.51 1.95 37.15
C GLY A 454 1.77 3.25 37.51
N SER A 455 1.85 4.29 36.68
CA SER A 455 1.23 5.60 36.90
C SER A 455 0.47 6.08 35.66
N LEU A 456 -0.58 6.88 35.85
CA LEU A 456 -1.21 7.68 34.79
C LEU A 456 -0.68 9.11 34.83
N LEU A 457 -0.20 9.60 33.69
CA LEU A 457 0.23 10.98 33.48
C LEU A 457 -0.68 11.68 32.46
N LYS A 458 -0.76 13.01 32.56
CA LYS A 458 -1.48 13.88 31.64
C LYS A 458 -0.60 15.02 31.17
N SER A 459 -0.60 15.27 29.88
CA SER A 459 -0.10 16.51 29.26
C SER A 459 -1.30 17.38 28.86
N THR A 460 -1.09 18.70 28.83
CA THR A 460 -2.03 19.68 28.27
C THR A 460 -1.37 20.59 27.21
N ASP A 461 -0.19 20.19 26.72
CA ASP A 461 0.70 20.98 25.84
C ASP A 461 1.29 20.12 24.68
N TYR A 462 0.52 19.12 24.25
CA TYR A 462 0.89 18.15 23.20
C TYR A 462 2.15 17.33 23.54
N GLY A 463 2.23 16.83 24.77
CA GLY A 463 3.26 15.89 25.23
C GLY A 463 4.59 16.52 25.67
N ARG A 464 4.68 17.86 25.78
CA ARG A 464 5.91 18.57 26.17
C ARG A 464 6.16 18.49 27.68
N SER A 465 5.12 18.62 28.49
CA SER A 465 5.16 18.42 29.94
C SER A 465 4.06 17.49 30.43
N TRP A 466 4.34 16.80 31.54
CA TRP A 466 3.49 15.72 32.05
C TRP A 466 3.30 15.85 33.56
N VAL A 467 2.04 15.83 34.00
CA VAL A 467 1.65 15.82 35.41
C VAL A 467 1.12 14.43 35.76
N LYS A 468 1.58 13.85 36.87
CA LYS A 468 1.04 12.58 37.37
C LYS A 468 -0.36 12.81 37.95
N LEU A 469 -1.36 12.13 37.40
CA LEU A 469 -2.74 12.17 37.90
C LEU A 469 -2.96 11.13 39.01
N GLN A 470 -2.55 9.89 38.75
CA GLN A 470 -2.92 8.72 39.56
C GLN A 470 -1.71 7.80 39.74
N PRO A 471 -1.30 7.47 40.98
CA PRO A 471 -0.38 6.37 41.26
C PRO A 471 -1.15 5.04 41.28
N GLY A 472 -0.51 3.94 40.87
CA GLY A 472 -1.13 2.62 40.87
C GLY A 472 -2.15 2.48 39.72
N CYS A 473 -1.67 2.49 38.49
CA CYS A 473 -2.45 2.18 37.29
C CYS A 473 -1.79 0.99 36.59
N ASP A 474 -2.56 -0.07 36.31
CA ASP A 474 -2.07 -1.19 35.51
C ASP A 474 -2.41 -0.92 34.04
N GLY A 475 -1.39 -0.64 33.22
CA GLY A 475 -1.47 0.02 31.91
C GLY A 475 -2.16 -0.76 30.78
N THR A 476 -2.96 -1.77 31.11
CA THR A 476 -3.67 -2.63 30.14
C THR A 476 -4.98 -2.00 29.63
N VAL A 477 -5.68 -1.19 30.44
CA VAL A 477 -6.95 -0.56 30.05
C VAL A 477 -6.88 0.94 30.33
N LEU A 478 -6.94 1.73 29.25
CA LEU A 478 -7.10 3.18 29.25
C LEU A 478 -8.03 3.53 28.08
N LEU A 479 -9.26 3.93 28.38
CA LEU A 479 -10.33 4.10 27.39
C LEU A 479 -11.05 5.44 27.60
N GLN A 480 -11.44 6.08 26.50
CA GLN A 480 -12.16 7.35 26.50
C GLN A 480 -13.45 7.23 25.68
N ASP A 481 -14.54 7.84 26.16
CA ASP A 481 -15.79 7.91 25.40
C ASP A 481 -15.77 8.95 24.25
N PHE A 482 -16.84 8.99 23.46
CA PHE A 482 -16.98 9.83 22.27
C PHE A 482 -17.61 11.21 22.55
N SER A 483 -17.84 11.58 23.82
CA SER A 483 -18.56 12.80 24.19
C SER A 483 -17.68 14.06 24.25
N SER A 484 -18.32 15.22 24.30
CA SER A 484 -17.66 16.53 24.45
C SER A 484 -17.10 16.80 25.85
N ASN A 485 -17.51 16.03 26.86
CA ASN A 485 -16.91 16.00 28.20
C ASN A 485 -16.54 14.56 28.56
N PRO A 486 -15.43 14.06 28.02
CA PRO A 486 -15.23 12.62 27.91
C PRO A 486 -14.89 11.95 29.24
N ALA A 487 -15.55 10.82 29.52
CA ALA A 487 -15.16 9.94 30.61
C ALA A 487 -13.88 9.15 30.25
N LEU A 488 -13.05 8.94 31.26
CA LEU A 488 -11.86 8.09 31.21
C LEU A 488 -12.09 6.85 32.08
N TYR A 489 -11.71 5.67 31.60
CA TYR A 489 -11.75 4.41 32.34
C TYR A 489 -10.34 3.83 32.48
N ILE A 490 -9.99 3.38 33.69
CA ILE A 490 -8.71 2.72 34.00
C ILE A 490 -8.88 1.43 34.79
N ARG A 491 -7.92 0.50 34.66
CA ARG A 491 -7.77 -0.64 35.57
C ARG A 491 -6.75 -0.34 36.67
N ARG A 492 -7.11 -0.64 37.92
CA ARG A 492 -6.24 -0.52 39.10
C ARG A 492 -5.48 -1.83 39.39
N PRO A 493 -4.45 -1.81 40.27
CA PRO A 493 -3.61 -2.98 40.55
C PRO A 493 -4.34 -4.07 41.37
N ASP A 494 -5.43 -3.70 42.03
CA ASP A 494 -6.41 -4.61 42.67
C ASP A 494 -7.43 -5.20 41.67
N THR A 495 -7.23 -4.95 40.37
CA THR A 495 -8.09 -5.33 39.23
C THR A 495 -9.44 -4.59 39.13
N SER A 496 -9.74 -3.66 40.04
CA SER A 496 -10.95 -2.85 39.95
C SER A 496 -10.94 -1.89 38.75
N LEU A 497 -12.12 -1.57 38.23
CA LEU A 497 -12.31 -0.50 37.25
C LEU A 497 -12.60 0.82 37.97
N ALA A 498 -11.99 1.90 37.51
CA ALA A 498 -12.30 3.25 37.96
C ALA A 498 -12.61 4.16 36.79
N ARG A 499 -13.54 5.09 36.98
CA ARG A 499 -13.99 6.06 35.98
C ARG A 499 -13.73 7.48 36.45
N SER A 500 -13.36 8.37 35.56
CA SER A 500 -13.34 9.82 35.77
C SER A 500 -14.22 10.50 34.73
N THR A 501 -14.96 11.55 35.10
CA THR A 501 -15.79 12.36 34.18
C THR A 501 -15.34 13.82 34.10
N ASP A 502 -14.16 14.13 34.62
CA ASP A 502 -13.59 15.47 34.74
C ASP A 502 -12.15 15.55 34.19
N ARG A 503 -11.84 14.70 33.21
CA ARG A 503 -10.50 14.56 32.60
C ARG A 503 -9.41 14.15 33.61
N GLY A 504 -9.75 13.25 34.53
CA GLY A 504 -8.81 12.57 35.43
C GLY A 504 -8.46 13.34 36.71
N GLN A 505 -9.29 14.31 37.12
CA GLN A 505 -9.09 15.07 38.37
C GLN A 505 -9.69 14.31 39.57
N THR A 506 -10.85 13.69 39.39
CA THR A 506 -11.47 12.80 40.38
C THR A 506 -11.87 11.46 39.74
N TRP A 507 -11.95 10.42 40.57
CA TRP A 507 -12.23 9.05 40.15
C TRP A 507 -13.34 8.43 41.01
N GLU A 508 -14.36 7.84 40.37
CA GLU A 508 -15.34 6.95 40.97
C GLU A 508 -14.94 5.48 40.75
N ASP A 509 -15.16 4.65 41.77
CA ASP A 509 -14.85 3.21 41.73
C ASP A 509 -16.07 2.47 41.20
N LEU A 510 -15.89 1.66 40.15
CA LEU A 510 -16.96 0.90 39.53
C LEU A 510 -17.06 -0.51 40.13
N PRO A 511 -18.28 -1.06 40.28
CA PRO A 511 -18.46 -2.46 40.68
C PRO A 511 -17.79 -3.44 39.72
N GLU A 512 -17.41 -4.62 40.24
CA GLU A 512 -16.71 -5.64 39.45
C GLU A 512 -17.52 -6.09 38.21
N ALA A 513 -16.94 -5.90 37.03
CA ALA A 513 -17.45 -6.44 35.76
C ALA A 513 -17.11 -7.94 35.59
N GLY A 514 -17.14 -8.69 36.70
CA GLY A 514 -16.37 -9.93 36.87
C GLY A 514 -14.88 -9.65 37.11
N ALA A 515 -14.17 -10.61 37.73
CA ALA A 515 -12.77 -10.42 38.07
C ALA A 515 -11.85 -10.46 36.83
N TRP A 516 -10.78 -9.67 36.90
CA TRP A 516 -9.71 -9.56 35.90
C TRP A 516 -10.20 -9.21 34.47
N VAL A 517 -10.73 -8.00 34.33
CA VAL A 517 -11.08 -7.39 33.03
C VAL A 517 -9.82 -7.19 32.18
N GLN A 518 -9.82 -7.73 30.96
CA GLN A 518 -8.72 -7.65 29.99
C GLN A 518 -9.00 -6.66 28.85
N HIS A 519 -10.24 -6.66 28.33
CA HIS A 519 -10.68 -5.75 27.28
C HIS A 519 -11.93 -4.99 27.71
N LEU A 520 -12.05 -3.75 27.26
CA LEU A 520 -13.20 -2.88 27.48
C LEU A 520 -13.48 -2.13 26.16
N ALA A 521 -14.75 -2.08 25.76
CA ALA A 521 -15.22 -1.36 24.59
C ALA A 521 -16.45 -0.51 24.93
N ILE A 522 -16.59 0.65 24.29
CA ILE A 522 -17.72 1.59 24.45
C ILE A 522 -18.53 1.57 23.17
N GLU A 523 -19.86 1.56 23.27
CA GLU A 523 -20.76 1.84 22.15
C GLU A 523 -20.59 3.30 21.69
N PRO A 524 -20.16 3.57 20.44
CA PRO A 524 -19.87 4.92 19.98
C PRO A 524 -21.06 5.89 20.04
N ARG A 525 -22.30 5.37 19.96
CA ARG A 525 -23.54 6.17 19.97
C ARG A 525 -24.16 6.38 21.34
N ASP A 526 -23.88 5.52 22.32
CA ASP A 526 -24.32 5.68 23.71
C ASP A 526 -23.20 5.27 24.68
N PRO A 527 -22.45 6.22 25.26
CA PRO A 527 -21.32 5.92 26.12
C PRO A 527 -21.68 5.31 27.48
N ASN A 528 -22.98 5.12 27.78
CA ASN A 528 -23.42 4.32 28.93
C ASN A 528 -23.37 2.81 28.63
N ILE A 529 -23.43 2.43 27.35
CA ILE A 529 -23.33 1.04 26.93
C ILE A 529 -21.85 0.66 26.81
N LEU A 530 -21.43 -0.26 27.68
CA LEU A 530 -20.05 -0.76 27.74
C LEU A 530 -20.06 -2.28 27.59
N TYR A 531 -19.03 -2.83 26.95
CA TYR A 531 -18.77 -4.26 26.88
C TYR A 531 -17.40 -4.58 27.46
N SER A 532 -17.30 -5.65 28.25
CA SER A 532 -16.03 -6.08 28.85
C SER A 532 -15.74 -7.56 28.62
N VAL A 533 -14.46 -7.91 28.56
CA VAL A 533 -13.99 -9.30 28.54
C VAL A 533 -13.25 -9.60 29.84
N SER A 534 -13.76 -10.55 30.63
CA SER A 534 -13.22 -10.95 31.92
C SER A 534 -12.69 -12.39 31.86
N PHE A 535 -11.52 -12.64 32.48
CA PHE A 535 -10.77 -13.91 32.36
C PHE A 535 -10.63 -14.44 30.92
N TYR A 536 -10.47 -13.55 29.94
CA TYR A 536 -10.41 -13.86 28.51
C TYR A 536 -11.60 -14.66 27.93
N THR A 537 -12.69 -14.90 28.65
CA THR A 537 -13.72 -15.88 28.20
C THR A 537 -15.16 -15.45 28.48
N GLN A 538 -15.36 -14.67 29.53
CA GLN A 538 -16.64 -14.10 29.90
C GLN A 538 -16.82 -12.76 29.19
N ILE A 539 -17.97 -12.54 28.54
CA ILE A 539 -18.33 -11.24 27.96
C ILE A 539 -19.47 -10.65 28.79
N ASN A 540 -19.32 -9.41 29.23
CA ASN A 540 -20.31 -8.70 30.04
C ASN A 540 -20.72 -7.41 29.34
N ARG A 541 -21.92 -6.92 29.66
CA ARG A 541 -22.49 -5.66 29.17
C ARG A 541 -22.98 -4.79 30.33
N SER A 542 -22.71 -3.50 30.25
CA SER A 542 -23.32 -2.43 31.06
C SER A 542 -24.25 -1.60 30.17
N THR A 543 -25.25 -0.95 30.77
CA THR A 543 -26.08 0.08 30.12
C THR A 543 -26.16 1.38 30.93
N ASP A 544 -25.28 1.56 31.93
CA ASP A 544 -25.31 2.67 32.90
C ASP A 544 -23.93 3.30 33.17
N GLY A 545 -22.97 3.10 32.25
CA GLY A 545 -21.60 3.60 32.36
C GLY A 545 -20.72 2.77 33.31
N GLY A 546 -21.04 1.49 33.46
CA GLY A 546 -20.26 0.50 34.22
C GLY A 546 -20.64 0.37 35.69
N LYS A 547 -21.82 0.89 36.08
CA LYS A 547 -22.35 0.83 37.44
C LYS A 547 -23.08 -0.49 37.72
N SER A 548 -23.57 -1.17 36.68
CA SER A 548 -24.05 -2.55 36.76
C SER A 548 -23.68 -3.34 35.51
N TRP A 549 -23.42 -4.64 35.69
CA TRP A 549 -22.96 -5.53 34.63
C TRP A 549 -23.85 -6.76 34.53
N GLN A 550 -24.23 -7.10 33.30
CA GLN A 550 -24.97 -8.30 32.95
C GLN A 550 -24.04 -9.23 32.15
N ILE A 551 -24.05 -10.52 32.51
CA ILE A 551 -23.24 -11.53 31.81
C ILE A 551 -23.93 -11.87 30.49
N MET A 552 -23.28 -11.57 29.36
CA MET A 552 -23.76 -11.92 28.03
C MET A 552 -23.26 -13.31 27.60
N ARG A 553 -22.01 -13.65 27.94
CA ARG A 553 -21.40 -14.97 27.74
C ARG A 553 -20.74 -15.42 29.06
N PRO A 554 -21.15 -16.55 29.67
CA PRO A 554 -20.65 -16.98 30.98
C PRO A 554 -19.25 -17.61 30.95
N LEU A 555 -18.58 -17.56 32.09
CA LEU A 555 -17.30 -18.22 32.36
C LEU A 555 -17.45 -19.76 32.40
N GLY A 556 -16.48 -20.50 31.87
CA GLY A 556 -16.32 -21.94 32.14
C GLY A 556 -16.94 -22.92 31.11
N GLY A 557 -17.46 -22.44 29.99
CA GLY A 557 -17.69 -23.31 28.82
C GLY A 557 -16.38 -23.73 28.16
N ALA A 558 -16.41 -24.76 27.31
CA ALA A 558 -15.27 -25.17 26.45
C ALA A 558 -15.02 -24.18 25.28
N ALA A 559 -15.31 -22.90 25.49
CA ALA A 559 -15.27 -21.86 24.49
C ALA A 559 -13.90 -21.17 24.48
N PRO A 560 -13.31 -20.90 23.31
CA PRO A 560 -11.96 -20.35 23.17
C PRO A 560 -11.84 -18.96 23.81
N ARG A 561 -10.63 -18.61 24.22
CA ARG A 561 -10.33 -17.29 24.79
C ARG A 561 -10.49 -16.19 23.75
N VAL A 562 -11.20 -15.13 24.12
CA VAL A 562 -11.35 -13.90 23.36
C VAL A 562 -10.06 -13.09 23.44
N THR A 563 -9.51 -12.74 22.28
CA THR A 563 -8.26 -11.98 22.13
C THR A 563 -8.48 -10.52 21.75
N ALA A 564 -9.62 -10.20 21.14
CA ALA A 564 -10.04 -8.85 20.80
C ALA A 564 -11.58 -8.72 20.78
N LEU A 565 -12.10 -7.52 21.06
CA LEU A 565 -13.51 -7.19 21.04
C LEU A 565 -13.72 -5.80 20.43
N ALA A 566 -14.64 -5.67 19.48
CA ALA A 566 -15.01 -4.42 18.84
C ALA A 566 -16.54 -4.27 18.73
N VAL A 567 -17.01 -3.02 18.74
CA VAL A 567 -18.42 -2.64 18.54
C VAL A 567 -18.58 -2.02 17.17
N ASP A 568 -19.65 -2.36 16.45
CA ASP A 568 -19.96 -1.77 15.14
C ASP A 568 -20.49 -0.33 15.31
N PRO A 569 -19.85 0.70 14.72
CA PRO A 569 -20.26 2.09 14.90
C PRO A 569 -21.46 2.48 14.04
N TYR A 570 -21.87 1.62 13.10
CA TYR A 570 -22.98 1.85 12.16
C TYR A 570 -24.20 1.01 12.49
N ASN A 571 -24.02 -0.22 12.99
CA ASN A 571 -25.09 -1.17 13.28
C ASN A 571 -25.26 -1.35 14.80
N ASP A 572 -26.29 -0.73 15.40
CA ASP A 572 -26.51 -0.76 16.86
C ASP A 572 -26.59 -2.20 17.39
N GLY A 573 -25.83 -2.49 18.46
CA GLY A 573 -25.81 -3.81 19.09
C GLY A 573 -25.06 -4.91 18.30
N VAL A 574 -24.40 -4.59 17.18
CA VAL A 574 -23.51 -5.52 16.48
C VAL A 574 -22.11 -5.48 17.09
N LEU A 575 -21.55 -6.66 17.37
CA LEU A 575 -20.26 -6.84 18.03
C LEU A 575 -19.41 -7.86 17.27
N TYR A 576 -18.10 -7.65 17.24
CA TYR A 576 -17.13 -8.60 16.71
C TYR A 576 -16.17 -9.04 17.82
N ALA A 577 -15.95 -10.34 17.96
CA ALA A 577 -15.00 -10.91 18.92
C ALA A 577 -14.07 -11.88 18.19
N ALA A 578 -12.76 -11.71 18.36
CA ALA A 578 -11.77 -12.69 17.92
C ALA A 578 -11.46 -13.67 19.05
N ASP A 579 -11.16 -14.93 18.70
CA ASP A 579 -10.77 -15.93 19.70
C ASP A 579 -9.61 -16.86 19.28
N GLU A 580 -9.08 -17.60 20.26
CA GLU A 580 -7.97 -18.56 20.12
C GLU A 580 -8.24 -19.74 19.17
N SER A 581 -9.44 -19.87 18.57
CA SER A 581 -9.73 -20.86 17.53
C SER A 581 -9.50 -20.34 16.10
N ASN A 582 -8.78 -19.22 15.95
CA ASN A 582 -8.58 -18.49 14.68
C ASN A 582 -9.91 -18.08 14.02
N THR A 583 -10.96 -17.86 14.82
CA THR A 583 -12.29 -17.49 14.34
C THR A 583 -12.64 -16.08 14.83
N ILE A 584 -13.32 -15.31 13.97
CA ILE A 584 -14.08 -14.14 14.41
C ILE A 584 -15.52 -14.59 14.57
N CYS A 585 -16.12 -14.27 15.72
CA CYS A 585 -17.54 -14.40 15.95
C CYS A 585 -18.20 -13.03 15.85
N VAL A 586 -19.40 -12.98 15.27
CA VAL A 586 -20.26 -11.80 15.26
C VAL A 586 -21.47 -12.04 16.17
N SER A 587 -21.80 -11.04 16.97
CA SER A 587 -23.11 -10.92 17.63
C SER A 587 -23.90 -9.85 16.89
N ARG A 588 -25.20 -10.06 16.71
CA ARG A 588 -26.12 -9.06 16.14
C ARG A 588 -27.23 -8.61 17.09
N ASP A 589 -27.09 -8.94 18.38
CA ASP A 589 -28.12 -8.74 19.40
C ASP A 589 -27.54 -8.38 20.77
N GLU A 590 -26.58 -7.44 20.79
CA GLU A 590 -25.95 -6.88 22.00
C GLU A 590 -25.12 -7.88 22.82
N GLY A 591 -24.60 -8.93 22.16
CA GLY A 591 -23.70 -9.93 22.75
C GLY A 591 -24.40 -11.19 23.25
N ARG A 592 -25.72 -11.31 23.09
CA ARG A 592 -26.52 -12.41 23.65
C ARG A 592 -26.31 -13.71 22.86
N HIS A 593 -26.22 -13.64 21.53
CA HIS A 593 -25.90 -14.77 20.66
C HIS A 593 -24.71 -14.46 19.76
N TRP A 594 -23.79 -15.43 19.67
CA TRP A 594 -22.60 -15.34 18.83
C TRP A 594 -22.64 -16.41 17.75
N ALA A 595 -22.45 -16.00 16.50
CA ALA A 595 -22.31 -16.87 15.35
C ALA A 595 -20.90 -16.73 14.76
N PRO A 596 -20.29 -17.78 14.20
CA PRO A 596 -19.07 -17.66 13.41
C PRO A 596 -19.30 -16.67 12.26
N PHE A 597 -18.47 -15.63 12.18
CA PHE A 597 -18.41 -14.75 11.03
C PHE A 597 -17.61 -15.49 9.96
N GLN A 598 -18.31 -16.14 9.01
CA GLN A 598 -17.65 -16.92 7.95
C GLN A 598 -17.24 -16.02 6.78
N PRO A 599 -15.93 -15.83 6.53
CA PRO A 599 -15.39 -15.12 5.37
C PRO A 599 -15.37 -16.00 4.10
N GLU A 600 -15.12 -15.40 2.93
CA GLU A 600 -14.73 -16.15 1.72
C GLU A 600 -13.39 -16.90 1.90
N PHE A 601 -12.52 -16.46 2.84
CA PHE A 601 -11.24 -17.09 3.16
C PHE A 601 -11.05 -17.25 4.67
N PRO A 602 -10.95 -18.47 5.22
CA PRO A 602 -10.75 -18.66 6.66
C PRO A 602 -9.47 -17.97 7.13
N LEU A 603 -9.54 -17.36 8.32
CA LEU A 603 -8.36 -16.80 8.97
C LEU A 603 -7.36 -17.93 9.26
N VAL A 604 -6.23 -17.90 8.57
CA VAL A 604 -5.16 -18.91 8.70
C VAL A 604 -4.39 -18.76 10.03
N ASP A 605 -4.74 -17.77 10.84
CA ASP A 605 -3.95 -17.31 11.97
C ASP A 605 -4.78 -16.57 13.03
N LEU A 606 -4.22 -16.45 14.23
CA LEU A 606 -4.83 -15.83 15.40
C LEU A 606 -4.98 -14.32 15.22
N PRO A 607 -6.21 -13.76 15.28
CA PRO A 607 -6.40 -12.32 15.43
C PRO A 607 -6.02 -11.90 16.85
N ILE A 608 -5.22 -10.84 16.96
CA ILE A 608 -4.66 -10.36 18.24
C ILE A 608 -5.20 -8.99 18.66
N ASP A 609 -5.74 -8.23 17.72
CA ASP A 609 -6.29 -6.90 17.99
C ASP A 609 -7.31 -6.50 16.91
N PHE A 610 -8.19 -5.56 17.28
CA PHE A 610 -9.14 -4.93 16.38
C PHE A 610 -9.02 -3.41 16.46
N LEU A 611 -8.79 -2.78 15.31
CA LEU A 611 -8.89 -1.33 15.18
C LEU A 611 -10.02 -0.98 14.20
N LEU A 612 -11.05 -0.36 14.73
CA LEU A 612 -12.17 0.15 13.95
C LEU A 612 -11.84 1.54 13.40
N SER A 613 -11.92 1.69 12.08
CA SER A 613 -11.74 2.96 11.40
C SER A 613 -13.05 3.76 11.31
N PRO A 614 -13.00 5.10 11.26
CA PRO A 614 -14.23 5.90 11.25
C PRO A 614 -15.09 5.83 9.98
N GLU A 615 -14.61 5.35 8.83
CA GLU A 615 -15.45 5.03 7.66
C GLU A 615 -16.12 3.66 7.73
N GLY A 616 -15.76 2.82 8.72
CA GLY A 616 -16.38 1.52 8.95
C GLY A 616 -15.58 0.34 8.44
N ARG A 617 -14.25 0.41 8.42
CA ARG A 617 -13.40 -0.77 8.28
C ARG A 617 -13.02 -1.30 9.65
N LEU A 618 -13.21 -2.61 9.86
CA LEU A 618 -12.61 -3.29 11.00
C LEU A 618 -11.26 -3.83 10.57
N PHE A 619 -10.18 -3.10 10.90
CA PHE A 619 -8.83 -3.63 10.78
C PHE A 619 -8.61 -4.72 11.83
N VAL A 620 -8.00 -5.81 11.38
CA VAL A 620 -7.71 -7.00 12.16
C VAL A 620 -6.20 -7.21 12.16
N GLY A 621 -5.58 -6.95 13.30
CA GLY A 621 -4.18 -7.32 13.53
C GLY A 621 -4.09 -8.82 13.78
N THR A 622 -3.14 -9.51 13.14
CA THR A 622 -2.93 -10.95 13.31
C THR A 622 -1.51 -11.26 13.78
N ARG A 623 -1.35 -12.39 14.46
CA ARG A 623 -0.09 -12.75 15.14
C ARG A 623 1.07 -13.02 14.17
N THR A 624 0.76 -13.54 12.99
CA THR A 624 1.69 -14.01 11.97
C THR A 624 1.21 -13.79 10.53
N GLY A 625 -0.04 -13.34 10.34
CA GLY A 625 -0.74 -13.19 9.05
C GLY A 625 -0.81 -11.77 8.45
N GLY A 626 -0.12 -10.79 9.04
CA GLY A 626 -0.21 -9.37 8.65
C GLY A 626 -1.46 -8.65 9.15
N ILE A 627 -1.77 -7.50 8.55
CA ILE A 627 -3.04 -6.79 8.78
C ILE A 627 -4.04 -7.19 7.69
N ARG A 628 -5.31 -7.23 8.08
CA ARG A 628 -6.47 -7.43 7.19
C ARG A 628 -7.54 -6.40 7.53
N TYR A 629 -8.52 -6.20 6.66
CA TYR A 629 -9.73 -5.47 7.04
C TYR A 629 -11.01 -6.10 6.51
N ILE A 630 -12.11 -5.75 7.19
CA ILE A 630 -13.48 -6.03 6.82
C ILE A 630 -14.17 -4.68 6.57
N ASP A 631 -14.70 -4.42 5.37
CA ASP A 631 -15.61 -3.29 5.18
C ASP A 631 -16.95 -3.65 5.88
N LEU A 632 -17.29 -2.99 6.98
CA LEU A 632 -18.51 -3.25 7.78
C LEU A 632 -19.80 -2.75 7.11
N GLY A 633 -19.78 -2.56 5.80
CA GLY A 633 -20.98 -2.24 5.01
C GLY A 633 -21.57 -0.86 5.33
N ARG A 634 -20.78 0.21 5.21
CA ARG A 634 -21.40 1.48 4.79
C ARG A 634 -22.15 1.22 3.49
N ASN A 635 -23.35 1.79 3.36
CA ASN A 635 -23.81 2.22 2.03
C ASN A 635 -22.75 3.22 1.54
N LEU A 636 -21.88 2.79 0.63
CA LEU A 636 -20.89 3.66 0.02
C LEU A 636 -21.61 4.49 -1.03
N ASP A 637 -22.33 5.51 -0.54
CA ASP A 637 -22.98 6.52 -1.37
C ASP A 637 -21.91 7.22 -2.21
N PHE A 638 -21.81 6.87 -3.49
CA PHE A 638 -20.96 7.59 -4.42
C PHE A 638 -21.75 8.67 -5.13
N LEU A 639 -21.22 9.89 -5.10
CA LEU A 639 -21.85 11.07 -5.70
C LEU A 639 -21.20 11.41 -7.03
N PHE A 640 -22.01 11.81 -7.99
CA PHE A 640 -21.59 12.49 -9.22
C PHE A 640 -21.96 13.97 -9.04
N PRO A 641 -21.04 14.84 -8.60
CA PRO A 641 -21.38 16.18 -8.10
C PRO A 641 -21.79 17.19 -9.18
N GLN A 642 -21.90 16.75 -10.43
CA GLN A 642 -22.38 17.54 -11.55
C GLN A 642 -23.16 16.64 -12.51
N ILE A 643 -24.43 16.96 -12.73
CA ILE A 643 -25.27 16.38 -13.78
C ILE A 643 -26.03 17.48 -14.53
N GLY A 644 -26.58 17.12 -15.68
CA GLY A 644 -27.47 18.01 -16.43
C GLY A 644 -28.38 17.27 -17.41
N ASP A 645 -29.57 17.83 -17.59
CA ASP A 645 -30.63 17.30 -18.45
C ASP A 645 -31.46 18.44 -19.04
N GLY A 646 -31.57 18.51 -20.37
CA GLY A 646 -32.43 19.47 -21.07
C GLY A 646 -31.70 20.32 -22.09
N GLU A 647 -32.35 21.38 -22.56
CA GLU A 647 -31.85 22.30 -23.58
C GLU A 647 -31.55 23.67 -22.95
N GLY A 648 -30.33 24.17 -23.17
CA GLY A 648 -29.90 25.50 -22.74
C GLY A 648 -30.11 26.54 -23.84
N ALA A 649 -30.37 27.80 -23.46
CA ALA A 649 -30.55 28.89 -24.42
C ALA A 649 -29.28 29.09 -25.27
N GLY A 650 -29.33 28.71 -26.56
CA GLY A 650 -28.20 28.78 -27.48
C GLY A 650 -27.15 27.67 -27.34
N ALA A 651 -27.41 26.65 -26.51
CA ALA A 651 -26.36 25.76 -25.99
C ALA A 651 -26.58 24.26 -26.26
N GLY A 652 -27.42 23.89 -27.23
CA GLY A 652 -27.70 22.50 -27.56
C GLY A 652 -28.42 21.71 -26.45
N ARG A 653 -28.43 20.39 -26.62
CA ARG A 653 -29.05 19.40 -25.75
C ARG A 653 -28.01 18.76 -24.83
N LEU A 654 -28.32 18.68 -23.55
CA LEU A 654 -27.49 18.11 -22.49
C LEU A 654 -28.14 16.86 -21.90
N GLN A 655 -27.35 15.80 -21.76
CA GLN A 655 -27.78 14.50 -21.24
C GLN A 655 -26.69 13.88 -20.35
N THR A 656 -27.12 13.24 -19.27
CA THR A 656 -26.23 12.48 -18.36
C THR A 656 -26.51 10.99 -18.49
N THR A 657 -25.48 10.16 -18.62
CA THR A 657 -25.57 8.69 -18.55
C THR A 657 -25.04 8.21 -17.22
N ILE A 658 -25.79 7.39 -16.48
CA ILE A 658 -25.37 6.74 -15.25
C ILE A 658 -25.15 5.25 -15.54
N GLN A 659 -23.96 4.75 -15.18
CA GLN A 659 -23.59 3.34 -15.25
C GLN A 659 -23.32 2.81 -13.84
N VAL A 660 -23.86 1.64 -13.52
CA VAL A 660 -23.70 0.98 -12.22
C VAL A 660 -23.47 -0.51 -12.42
N MET A 661 -22.53 -1.11 -11.71
CA MET A 661 -22.29 -2.56 -11.67
C MET A 661 -22.26 -3.06 -10.23
N ASN A 662 -22.55 -4.34 -10.04
CA ASN A 662 -22.40 -5.03 -8.77
C ASN A 662 -21.40 -6.18 -8.90
N GLN A 663 -20.40 -6.24 -8.03
CA GLN A 663 -19.38 -7.31 -7.99
C GLN A 663 -19.61 -8.35 -6.87
N ALA A 664 -20.52 -8.06 -5.93
CA ALA A 664 -20.79 -8.86 -4.73
C ALA A 664 -22.21 -9.46 -4.74
N ALA A 665 -22.73 -9.76 -3.55
CA ALA A 665 -24.08 -10.27 -3.31
C ALA A 665 -25.17 -9.45 -4.00
N ALA A 666 -26.30 -10.07 -4.36
CA ALA A 666 -27.40 -9.36 -5.01
C ALA A 666 -27.91 -8.18 -4.14
N THR A 667 -27.97 -6.98 -4.72
CA THR A 667 -28.31 -5.75 -4.00
C THR A 667 -29.27 -4.87 -4.79
N GLU A 668 -29.94 -3.93 -4.11
CA GLU A 668 -30.63 -2.82 -4.75
C GLU A 668 -29.67 -1.62 -4.80
N ALA A 669 -29.43 -1.12 -6.01
CA ALA A 669 -28.82 0.19 -6.24
C ALA A 669 -29.94 1.23 -6.40
N VAL A 670 -29.86 2.31 -5.64
CA VAL A 670 -30.79 3.44 -5.70
C VAL A 670 -30.03 4.64 -6.27
N VAL A 671 -30.39 5.04 -7.49
CA VAL A 671 -29.88 6.25 -8.16
C VAL A 671 -30.85 7.39 -7.87
N SER A 672 -30.45 8.35 -7.04
CA SER A 672 -31.25 9.51 -6.67
C SER A 672 -30.68 10.79 -7.30
N PHE A 673 -31.56 11.64 -7.83
CA PHE A 673 -31.23 12.89 -8.52
C PHE A 673 -31.69 14.09 -7.71
N PHE A 674 -30.87 15.13 -7.67
CA PHE A 674 -31.10 16.35 -6.91
C PHE A 674 -30.78 17.58 -7.76
N ASP A 675 -31.50 18.68 -7.56
CA ASP A 675 -31.17 19.97 -8.15
C ASP A 675 -30.12 20.75 -7.32
N SER A 676 -29.69 21.91 -7.80
CA SER A 676 -28.76 22.78 -7.05
C SER A 676 -29.27 23.24 -5.67
N ALA A 677 -30.58 23.22 -5.41
CA ALA A 677 -31.16 23.51 -4.10
C ALA A 677 -31.29 22.25 -3.20
N GLY A 678 -30.71 21.12 -3.62
CA GLY A 678 -30.78 19.84 -2.93
C GLY A 678 -32.17 19.20 -2.96
N GLN A 679 -33.08 19.68 -3.80
CA GLN A 679 -34.44 19.14 -3.88
C GLN A 679 -34.49 17.94 -4.83
N PRO A 680 -35.33 16.92 -4.56
CA PRO A 680 -35.45 15.75 -5.43
C PRO A 680 -35.85 16.11 -6.87
N LEU A 681 -34.99 15.80 -7.84
CA LEU A 681 -35.12 16.22 -9.24
C LEU A 681 -35.64 15.07 -10.11
N ALA A 682 -36.89 15.17 -10.58
CA ALA A 682 -37.49 14.12 -11.39
C ALA A 682 -36.91 14.06 -12.82
N LEU A 683 -36.10 13.05 -13.10
CA LEU A 683 -35.49 12.77 -14.41
C LEU A 683 -35.85 11.35 -14.89
N ALA A 684 -36.02 11.18 -16.20
CA ALA A 684 -36.08 9.85 -16.82
C ALA A 684 -34.68 9.23 -16.84
N LEU A 685 -34.57 7.90 -16.84
CA LEU A 685 -33.29 7.20 -16.86
C LEU A 685 -33.36 5.94 -17.74
N GLY A 686 -32.85 6.05 -18.96
CA GLY A 686 -33.12 5.07 -20.02
C GLY A 686 -34.62 5.05 -20.36
N GLU A 687 -35.21 3.86 -20.44
CA GLU A 687 -36.65 3.68 -20.71
C GLU A 687 -37.54 3.95 -19.47
N ARG A 688 -36.95 4.28 -18.32
CA ARG A 688 -37.70 4.49 -17.07
C ARG A 688 -38.37 5.86 -17.04
N THR A 689 -39.63 5.89 -16.59
CA THR A 689 -40.41 7.12 -16.40
C THR A 689 -39.72 8.11 -15.46
N PRO A 690 -39.92 9.44 -15.62
CA PRO A 690 -39.33 10.44 -14.74
C PRO A 690 -39.59 10.19 -13.25
N SER A 691 -38.50 10.11 -12.48
CA SER A 691 -38.52 9.94 -11.03
C SER A 691 -37.28 10.62 -10.43
N ALA A 692 -37.38 11.07 -9.18
CA ALA A 692 -36.22 11.54 -8.44
C ALA A 692 -35.38 10.38 -7.87
N GLU A 693 -35.93 9.18 -7.74
CA GLU A 693 -35.21 7.96 -7.38
C GLU A 693 -35.50 6.82 -8.38
N HIS A 694 -34.46 6.11 -8.80
CA HIS A 694 -34.54 4.91 -9.63
C HIS A 694 -33.93 3.72 -8.88
N ARG A 695 -34.78 2.76 -8.49
CA ARG A 695 -34.37 1.51 -7.85
C ARG A 695 -34.04 0.45 -8.90
N ILE A 696 -32.85 -0.10 -8.82
CA ILE A 696 -32.27 -1.03 -9.80
C ILE A 696 -31.75 -2.24 -9.02
N HIS A 697 -32.39 -3.39 -9.19
CA HIS A 697 -31.89 -4.64 -8.63
C HIS A 697 -30.75 -5.17 -9.49
N LEU A 698 -29.60 -5.46 -8.87
CA LEU A 698 -28.40 -5.98 -9.53
C LEU A 698 -27.89 -7.22 -8.77
N GLY A 699 -27.93 -8.37 -9.43
CA GLY A 699 -27.20 -9.57 -9.00
C GLY A 699 -25.69 -9.43 -9.19
N ARG A 700 -24.93 -10.42 -8.70
CA ARG A 700 -23.47 -10.48 -8.87
C ARG A 700 -23.08 -10.45 -10.35
N GLY A 701 -22.15 -9.58 -10.72
CA GLY A 701 -21.67 -9.38 -12.08
C GLY A 701 -22.62 -8.60 -13.02
N GLN A 702 -23.81 -8.22 -12.55
CA GLN A 702 -24.78 -7.50 -13.37
C GLN A 702 -24.44 -6.00 -13.45
N SER A 703 -24.87 -5.37 -14.54
CA SER A 703 -24.73 -3.92 -14.71
C SER A 703 -25.93 -3.26 -15.37
N PHE A 704 -26.10 -1.97 -15.04
CA PHE A 704 -27.10 -1.07 -15.59
C PHE A 704 -26.40 0.11 -16.27
N SER A 705 -26.99 0.59 -17.35
CA SER A 705 -26.61 1.83 -18.04
C SER A 705 -27.89 2.51 -18.50
N GLY A 706 -28.07 3.78 -18.13
CA GLY A 706 -29.24 4.58 -18.49
C GLY A 706 -28.88 6.04 -18.70
N THR A 707 -29.43 6.65 -19.75
CA THR A 707 -29.21 8.06 -20.11
C THR A 707 -30.47 8.88 -19.83
N THR A 708 -30.30 10.13 -19.36
CA THR A 708 -31.41 11.06 -19.15
C THR A 708 -31.99 11.56 -20.48
N ALA A 709 -33.23 12.04 -20.48
CA ALA A 709 -33.99 12.32 -21.71
C ALA A 709 -33.43 13.48 -22.54
N GLY A 710 -32.83 14.49 -21.90
CA GLY A 710 -32.35 15.71 -22.54
C GLY A 710 -33.48 16.61 -23.02
N THR A 711 -34.64 16.61 -22.35
CA THR A 711 -35.86 17.28 -22.87
C THR A 711 -36.37 18.39 -21.96
N GLY A 712 -36.76 19.51 -22.57
CA GLY A 712 -37.32 20.67 -21.85
C GLY A 712 -36.23 21.63 -21.38
N PRO A 713 -36.56 22.59 -20.49
CA PRO A 713 -35.57 23.54 -19.98
C PRO A 713 -34.46 22.81 -19.23
N LEU A 714 -33.22 23.24 -19.45
CA LEU A 714 -32.04 22.76 -18.76
C LEU A 714 -32.22 22.72 -17.23
N LYS A 715 -31.93 21.55 -16.65
CA LYS A 715 -31.82 21.30 -15.21
C LYS A 715 -30.38 20.92 -14.88
N VAL A 716 -29.89 21.39 -13.74
CA VAL A 716 -28.52 21.15 -13.24
C VAL A 716 -28.60 20.77 -11.75
N GLY A 717 -27.66 19.94 -11.31
CA GLY A 717 -27.55 19.49 -9.92
C GLY A 717 -26.57 18.33 -9.82
N TYR A 718 -26.87 17.35 -8.96
CA TYR A 718 -26.01 16.17 -8.73
C TYR A 718 -26.81 14.87 -8.70
N ALA A 719 -26.10 13.74 -8.80
CA ALA A 719 -26.66 12.41 -8.59
C ALA A 719 -25.95 11.70 -7.42
N ARG A 720 -26.70 10.88 -6.69
CA ARG A 720 -26.18 9.98 -5.65
C ARG A 720 -26.56 8.55 -5.99
N VAL A 721 -25.63 7.62 -5.94
CA VAL A 721 -25.92 6.19 -6.04
C VAL A 721 -25.63 5.54 -4.69
N SER A 722 -26.62 4.82 -4.16
CA SER A 722 -26.57 4.21 -2.83
C SER A 722 -27.00 2.73 -2.91
N GLY A 723 -26.45 1.89 -2.05
CA GLY A 723 -26.77 0.45 -1.99
C GLY A 723 -25.70 -0.37 -1.28
N GLY A 724 -25.79 -1.69 -1.39
CA GLY A 724 -24.93 -2.63 -0.65
C GLY A 724 -23.46 -2.67 -1.11
N PRO A 725 -22.61 -3.42 -0.39
CA PRO A 725 -21.19 -3.57 -0.73
C PRO A 725 -21.02 -4.17 -2.13
N GLY A 726 -19.95 -3.79 -2.82
CA GLY A 726 -19.64 -4.26 -4.17
C GLY A 726 -20.29 -3.48 -5.31
N LEU A 727 -21.05 -2.41 -5.03
CA LEU A 727 -21.47 -1.46 -6.06
C LEU A 727 -20.32 -0.54 -6.50
N ALA A 728 -20.22 -0.34 -7.81
CA ALA A 728 -19.37 0.67 -8.43
C ALA A 728 -20.11 1.34 -9.58
N GLY A 729 -19.74 2.57 -9.95
CA GLY A 729 -20.42 3.28 -11.02
C GLY A 729 -19.62 4.41 -11.63
N ALA A 730 -20.08 4.86 -12.79
CA ALA A 730 -19.53 5.98 -13.54
C ALA A 730 -20.67 6.83 -14.10
N ALA A 731 -20.43 8.13 -14.27
CA ALA A 731 -21.34 9.01 -14.99
C ALA A 731 -20.64 9.59 -16.23
N VAL A 732 -21.39 9.76 -17.31
CA VAL A 732 -20.91 10.36 -18.57
C VAL A 732 -21.83 11.50 -18.96
N TYR A 733 -21.30 12.71 -18.92
CA TYR A 733 -21.95 13.91 -19.41
C TYR A 733 -21.82 14.00 -20.93
N SER A 734 -22.84 14.49 -21.62
CA SER A 734 -22.83 14.62 -23.07
C SER A 734 -23.61 15.83 -23.57
N HIS A 735 -23.05 16.48 -24.58
CA HIS A 735 -23.59 17.66 -25.24
C HIS A 735 -23.79 17.39 -26.72
N SER A 736 -24.92 17.82 -27.27
CA SER A 736 -25.28 17.58 -28.66
C SER A 736 -25.99 18.78 -29.29
N GLU A 737 -25.64 19.13 -30.52
CA GLU A 737 -26.25 20.20 -31.31
C GLU A 737 -26.86 19.63 -32.59
N ASN A 738 -28.09 20.03 -32.92
CA ASN A 738 -28.80 19.59 -34.13
C ASN A 738 -28.84 18.05 -34.33
N GLY A 739 -28.83 17.29 -33.23
CA GLY A 739 -28.80 15.82 -33.24
C GLY A 739 -27.40 15.18 -33.26
N THR A 740 -26.34 15.99 -33.40
CA THR A 740 -24.94 15.55 -33.43
C THR A 740 -24.31 15.71 -32.06
N THR A 741 -23.71 14.66 -31.48
CA THR A 741 -22.93 14.79 -30.24
C THR A 741 -21.63 15.56 -30.52
N MET A 742 -21.43 16.68 -29.82
CA MET A 742 -20.25 17.53 -29.97
C MET A 742 -19.12 17.09 -29.04
N PHE A 743 -19.45 16.74 -27.79
CA PHE A 743 -18.50 16.16 -26.84
C PHE A 743 -19.17 15.24 -25.80
N GLN A 744 -18.36 14.39 -25.16
CA GLN A 744 -18.70 13.64 -23.96
C GLN A 744 -17.57 13.78 -22.93
N ALA A 745 -17.91 13.82 -21.65
CA ALA A 745 -16.95 13.91 -20.54
C ALA A 745 -17.34 12.93 -19.42
N GLY A 746 -16.36 12.29 -18.78
CA GLY A 746 -16.61 11.48 -17.59
C GLY A 746 -16.85 12.40 -16.40
N VAL A 747 -17.93 12.16 -15.65
CA VAL A 747 -18.11 12.74 -14.31
C VAL A 747 -17.63 11.67 -13.32
N PRO A 748 -16.44 11.82 -12.71
CA PRO A 748 -15.97 10.86 -11.73
C PRO A 748 -16.88 10.85 -10.51
N SER A 749 -17.03 9.68 -9.89
CA SER A 749 -17.57 9.58 -8.54
C SER A 749 -16.63 10.32 -7.58
N SER A 750 -17.16 11.20 -6.74
CA SER A 750 -16.35 12.01 -5.83
C SER A 750 -16.65 11.69 -4.36
N PRO A 751 -15.64 11.30 -3.56
CA PRO A 751 -15.80 11.10 -2.13
C PRO A 751 -16.04 12.44 -1.41
N SER A 752 -16.70 12.38 -0.25
CA SER A 752 -16.80 13.54 0.64
C SER A 752 -15.45 13.80 1.32
N ILE A 753 -14.84 14.96 1.05
CA ILE A 753 -13.50 15.35 1.49
C ILE A 753 -13.48 16.79 2.04
N SER A 754 -12.60 17.06 3.00
CA SER A 754 -12.51 18.36 3.69
C SER A 754 -11.32 19.22 3.26
N ASN A 755 -10.28 18.63 2.64
CA ASN A 755 -9.07 19.33 2.22
C ASN A 755 -8.58 18.80 0.87
N PHE A 756 -8.64 19.62 -0.17
CA PHE A 756 -8.28 19.23 -1.53
C PHE A 756 -7.74 20.42 -2.33
N GLY A 757 -7.25 20.13 -3.53
CA GLY A 757 -6.94 21.16 -4.50
C GLY A 757 -7.41 20.81 -5.91
N LEU A 758 -7.47 21.85 -6.73
CA LEU A 758 -7.63 21.77 -8.17
C LEU A 758 -6.56 22.62 -8.86
N PHE A 759 -6.14 22.22 -10.05
CA PHE A 759 -5.35 23.07 -10.93
C PHE A 759 -6.28 24.05 -11.66
N PHE A 760 -5.86 25.29 -11.84
CA PHE A 760 -6.59 26.27 -12.64
C PHE A 760 -5.72 26.85 -13.76
N ASP A 761 -6.39 27.29 -14.82
CA ASP A 761 -5.86 27.97 -16.00
C ASP A 761 -6.98 28.89 -16.48
N VAL A 762 -6.74 30.19 -16.43
CA VAL A 762 -7.74 31.26 -16.57
C VAL A 762 -7.22 32.28 -17.57
N SER A 763 -7.87 32.33 -18.72
CA SER A 763 -7.55 33.18 -19.86
C SER A 763 -8.84 33.64 -20.55
N PRO A 764 -8.79 34.58 -21.51
CA PRO A 764 -9.99 35.02 -22.24
C PRO A 764 -10.72 33.92 -23.05
N SER A 765 -10.14 32.73 -23.19
CA SER A 765 -10.72 31.59 -23.92
C SER A 765 -10.80 30.29 -23.11
N GLU A 766 -10.29 30.27 -21.87
CA GLU A 766 -10.26 29.08 -21.03
C GLU A 766 -10.50 29.47 -19.57
N ASP A 767 -11.42 28.78 -18.89
CA ASP A 767 -11.60 28.92 -17.45
C ASP A 767 -11.74 27.54 -16.82
N ASN A 768 -11.18 27.36 -15.62
CA ASN A 768 -11.39 26.17 -14.81
C ASN A 768 -12.43 26.50 -13.74
N GLY A 769 -13.05 25.47 -13.16
CA GLY A 769 -14.05 25.67 -12.11
C GLY A 769 -14.18 24.46 -11.22
N LEU A 770 -15.17 24.50 -10.35
CA LEU A 770 -15.55 23.39 -9.50
C LEU A 770 -17.05 23.37 -9.25
N ALA A 771 -17.60 22.17 -9.19
CA ALA A 771 -18.90 21.91 -8.58
C ALA A 771 -18.71 21.28 -7.20
N LEU A 772 -19.48 21.74 -6.22
CA LEU A 772 -19.48 21.29 -4.83
C LEU A 772 -20.87 20.82 -4.45
N THR A 773 -20.97 19.67 -3.80
CA THR A 773 -22.19 19.20 -3.12
C THR A 773 -21.95 19.12 -1.62
N ASN A 774 -22.79 19.77 -0.80
CA ASN A 774 -22.69 19.64 0.65
C ASN A 774 -23.34 18.33 1.13
N THR A 775 -22.50 17.33 1.38
CA THR A 775 -22.91 16.01 1.87
C THR A 775 -23.11 15.94 3.39
N SER A 776 -22.83 17.02 4.12
CA SER A 776 -22.89 17.03 5.59
C SER A 776 -24.27 17.46 6.11
N ALA A 777 -24.54 17.16 7.39
CA ALA A 777 -25.77 17.56 8.07
C ALA A 777 -25.81 19.04 8.52
N ALA A 778 -24.74 19.81 8.25
CA ALA A 778 -24.62 21.21 8.64
C ALA A 778 -24.32 22.12 7.43
N PRO A 779 -24.63 23.43 7.47
CA PRO A 779 -24.15 24.36 6.46
C PRO A 779 -22.62 24.42 6.43
N VAL A 780 -22.04 24.56 5.25
CA VAL A 780 -20.58 24.61 5.04
C VAL A 780 -20.18 25.92 4.37
N ASP A 781 -19.02 26.45 4.77
CA ASP A 781 -18.44 27.66 4.18
C ASP A 781 -16.96 27.44 3.81
N PRO A 782 -16.70 26.72 2.70
CA PRO A 782 -15.34 26.40 2.27
C PRO A 782 -14.50 27.65 2.01
N ARG A 783 -13.23 27.58 2.42
CA ARG A 783 -12.21 28.58 2.19
C ARG A 783 -11.37 28.18 0.99
N PHE A 784 -11.39 29.01 -0.04
CA PHE A 784 -10.56 28.90 -1.24
C PHE A 784 -9.28 29.72 -1.07
N SER A 785 -8.13 29.15 -1.37
CA SER A 785 -6.84 29.85 -1.40
C SER A 785 -6.16 29.63 -2.76
N VAL A 786 -6.00 30.70 -3.54
CA VAL A 786 -5.25 30.73 -4.79
C VAL A 786 -3.76 30.71 -4.47
N ILE A 787 -3.07 29.73 -5.04
CA ILE A 787 -1.64 29.51 -4.91
C ILE A 787 -1.03 29.59 -6.31
N ASP A 788 0.00 30.41 -6.48
CA ASP A 788 0.71 30.59 -7.75
C ASP A 788 1.64 29.41 -8.09
N ALA A 789 2.35 29.51 -9.21
CA ALA A 789 3.30 28.48 -9.64
C ALA A 789 4.44 28.31 -8.63
N GLU A 790 4.86 29.40 -7.97
CA GLU A 790 5.91 29.50 -6.97
C GLU A 790 5.50 28.96 -5.58
N GLY A 791 4.23 28.61 -5.39
CA GLY A 791 3.70 28.06 -4.14
C GLY A 791 3.27 29.12 -3.10
N GLN A 792 3.25 30.40 -3.46
CA GLN A 792 2.79 31.48 -2.58
C GLN A 792 1.26 31.66 -2.68
N THR A 793 0.62 31.99 -1.55
CA THR A 793 -0.83 32.27 -1.53
C THR A 793 -1.10 33.70 -1.98
N ALA A 794 -1.71 33.86 -3.15
CA ALA A 794 -1.96 35.16 -3.77
C ALA A 794 -3.34 35.75 -3.47
N ALA A 795 -4.36 34.91 -3.27
CA ALA A 795 -5.70 35.34 -2.89
C ALA A 795 -6.39 34.30 -1.99
N VAL A 796 -7.28 34.75 -1.11
CA VAL A 796 -8.11 33.91 -0.25
C VAL A 796 -9.54 34.45 -0.28
N ARG A 797 -10.54 33.56 -0.37
CA ARG A 797 -11.96 33.92 -0.34
C ARG A 797 -12.80 32.78 0.23
N LYS A 798 -13.85 33.06 1.00
CA LYS A 798 -14.85 32.06 1.40
C LYS A 798 -15.99 31.94 0.39
N LEU A 799 -16.66 30.79 0.36
CA LEU A 799 -17.85 30.58 -0.47
C LEU A 799 -18.98 31.54 -0.10
N SER A 800 -19.13 31.88 1.18
CA SER A 800 -20.12 32.85 1.68
C SER A 800 -19.90 34.27 1.15
N GLU A 801 -18.67 34.64 0.79
CA GLU A 801 -18.35 35.92 0.15
C GLU A 801 -18.72 35.94 -1.35
N VAL A 802 -19.01 34.77 -1.95
CA VAL A 802 -19.48 34.61 -3.33
C VAL A 802 -21.01 34.48 -3.37
N LEU A 803 -21.58 33.68 -2.47
CA LEU A 803 -23.02 33.37 -2.44
C LEU A 803 -23.85 34.29 -1.51
N GLY A 804 -23.19 35.11 -0.68
CA GLY A 804 -23.81 35.89 0.40
C GLY A 804 -24.24 35.05 1.61
N ARG A 805 -23.96 33.73 1.60
CA ARG A 805 -24.34 32.76 2.65
C ARG A 805 -23.52 31.47 2.54
N ALA A 806 -23.47 30.69 3.61
CA ALA A 806 -22.98 29.31 3.58
C ALA A 806 -23.86 28.42 2.65
N LEU A 807 -23.27 27.31 2.19
CA LEU A 807 -23.94 26.28 1.39
C LEU A 807 -24.68 25.31 2.33
N ASN A 808 -26.00 25.21 2.23
CA ASN A 808 -26.83 24.42 3.16
C ASN A 808 -26.66 22.90 2.93
N PRO A 809 -27.05 22.04 3.89
CA PRO A 809 -27.08 20.60 3.71
C PRO A 809 -27.82 20.18 2.43
N GLY A 810 -27.20 19.32 1.63
CA GLY A 810 -27.74 18.83 0.35
C GLY A 810 -27.68 19.81 -0.82
N GLU A 811 -27.31 21.08 -0.63
CA GLU A 811 -27.18 22.01 -1.76
C GLU A 811 -25.97 21.71 -2.63
N HIS A 812 -26.09 22.08 -3.91
CA HIS A 812 -25.04 21.99 -4.90
C HIS A 812 -24.75 23.37 -5.52
N VAL A 813 -23.48 23.65 -5.80
CA VAL A 813 -23.05 24.89 -6.45
C VAL A 813 -21.89 24.62 -7.42
N ALA A 814 -22.01 25.12 -8.64
CA ALA A 814 -20.96 25.14 -9.66
C ALA A 814 -20.46 26.57 -9.88
N ARG A 815 -19.14 26.81 -9.84
CA ARG A 815 -18.53 28.12 -10.12
C ARG A 815 -17.20 28.00 -10.84
N TYR A 816 -16.91 28.96 -11.70
CA TYR A 816 -15.62 29.12 -12.35
C TYR A 816 -14.63 29.94 -11.51
N VAL A 817 -13.34 29.84 -11.81
CA VAL A 817 -12.29 30.53 -11.07
C VAL A 817 -12.37 32.04 -11.29
N SER A 818 -12.74 32.52 -12.49
CA SER A 818 -13.02 33.94 -12.69
C SER A 818 -14.22 34.47 -11.86
N GLU A 819 -15.19 33.63 -11.53
CA GLU A 819 -16.34 34.02 -10.69
C GLU A 819 -15.97 34.04 -9.19
N LEU A 820 -15.17 33.05 -8.77
CA LEU A 820 -14.64 32.96 -7.41
C LEU A 820 -13.61 34.06 -7.13
N PHE A 821 -12.79 34.42 -8.12
CA PHE A 821 -11.72 35.42 -8.01
C PHE A 821 -11.66 36.36 -9.23
N PRO A 822 -12.63 37.27 -9.40
CA PRO A 822 -12.69 38.18 -10.57
C PRO A 822 -11.44 39.04 -10.75
N GLN A 823 -10.69 39.30 -9.68
CA GLN A 823 -9.44 40.05 -9.70
C GLN A 823 -8.26 39.34 -10.39
N LEU A 824 -8.40 38.07 -10.78
CA LEU A 824 -7.36 37.35 -11.53
C LEU A 824 -7.31 37.72 -13.03
N LEU A 825 -8.28 38.50 -13.51
CA LEU A 825 -8.33 39.01 -14.88
C LEU A 825 -8.37 40.55 -14.89
N PRO A 826 -7.68 41.24 -15.84
CA PRO A 826 -6.89 40.71 -16.95
C PRO A 826 -5.38 40.59 -16.68
N ASP A 827 -4.84 41.25 -15.65
CA ASP A 827 -3.38 41.34 -15.35
C ASP A 827 -2.95 40.45 -14.15
N GLY A 828 -3.69 39.37 -13.88
CA GLY A 828 -3.53 38.55 -12.67
C GLY A 828 -2.74 37.25 -12.87
N ILE A 829 -2.89 36.33 -11.91
CA ILE A 829 -2.31 34.99 -12.00
C ILE A 829 -3.21 34.11 -12.86
N HIS A 830 -2.71 33.72 -14.02
CA HIS A 830 -3.46 32.92 -15.00
C HIS A 830 -3.40 31.41 -14.73
N THR A 831 -2.36 30.90 -14.07
CA THR A 831 -2.18 29.46 -13.82
C THR A 831 -1.73 29.20 -12.39
N GLY A 832 -2.15 28.06 -11.83
CA GLY A 832 -1.72 27.63 -10.51
C GLY A 832 -2.66 26.60 -9.89
N VAL A 833 -2.80 26.70 -8.58
CA VAL A 833 -3.59 25.79 -7.75
C VAL A 833 -4.60 26.57 -6.90
N ILE A 834 -5.83 26.08 -6.79
CA ILE A 834 -6.73 26.48 -5.71
C ILE A 834 -6.72 25.37 -4.67
N ALA A 835 -6.33 25.71 -3.45
CA ALA A 835 -6.56 24.90 -2.27
C ALA A 835 -7.95 25.17 -1.70
N VAL A 836 -8.65 24.13 -1.25
CA VAL A 836 -9.98 24.22 -0.65
C VAL A 836 -9.95 23.54 0.71
N GLU A 837 -10.23 24.33 1.75
CA GLU A 837 -10.35 23.90 3.14
C GLU A 837 -11.82 24.03 3.57
N SER A 838 -12.42 22.98 4.14
CA SER A 838 -13.80 22.97 4.61
C SER A 838 -13.88 22.37 6.01
N GLU A 839 -14.70 22.96 6.89
CA GLU A 839 -14.89 22.48 8.27
C GLU A 839 -15.68 21.16 8.35
N GLN A 840 -16.34 20.76 7.26
CA GLN A 840 -17.04 19.49 7.10
C GLN A 840 -16.80 18.91 5.69
N PRO A 841 -16.86 17.58 5.51
CA PRO A 841 -16.66 16.94 4.21
C PRO A 841 -17.71 17.36 3.17
N ILE A 842 -17.23 17.76 1.99
CA ILE A 842 -18.02 18.10 0.80
C ILE A 842 -17.59 17.23 -0.37
N SER A 843 -18.46 17.01 -1.36
CA SER A 843 -18.14 16.20 -2.55
C SER A 843 -17.90 17.12 -3.76
N PRO A 844 -16.64 17.29 -4.22
CA PRO A 844 -16.28 18.20 -5.30
C PRO A 844 -16.00 17.51 -6.65
N VAL A 845 -16.17 18.21 -7.77
CA VAL A 845 -15.62 17.80 -9.08
C VAL A 845 -15.09 19.02 -9.82
N THR A 846 -14.00 18.87 -10.59
CA THR A 846 -13.46 19.99 -11.38
C THR A 846 -14.26 20.20 -12.66
N LEU A 847 -14.40 21.47 -13.04
CA LEU A 847 -15.02 21.92 -14.28
C LEU A 847 -13.97 22.59 -15.17
N ARG A 848 -14.24 22.64 -16.47
CA ARG A 848 -13.45 23.37 -17.45
C ARG A 848 -14.39 23.92 -18.52
N GLN A 849 -14.08 25.12 -19.00
CA GLN A 849 -14.75 25.79 -20.11
C GLN A 849 -13.69 26.18 -21.14
N ASN A 850 -14.06 26.08 -22.42
CA ASN A 850 -13.25 26.50 -23.56
C ASN A 850 -14.13 27.40 -24.43
N ASP A 851 -14.13 28.69 -24.12
CA ASP A 851 -14.94 29.68 -24.83
C ASP A 851 -14.25 30.09 -26.12
N GLN A 852 -14.79 29.61 -27.24
CA GLN A 852 -14.43 30.08 -28.57
C GLN A 852 -15.26 31.32 -28.94
N PRO A 853 -14.66 32.38 -29.52
CA PRO A 853 -15.39 33.57 -29.92
C PRO A 853 -16.56 33.25 -30.87
N GLY A 854 -17.79 33.40 -30.37
CA GLY A 854 -19.03 33.20 -31.14
C GLY A 854 -19.88 32.00 -30.72
N VAL A 855 -19.44 31.16 -29.78
CA VAL A 855 -20.25 30.10 -29.17
C VAL A 855 -20.61 30.51 -27.73
N SER A 856 -21.89 30.55 -27.39
CA SER A 856 -22.37 30.93 -26.06
C SER A 856 -22.84 29.71 -25.26
N PHE A 857 -22.04 29.27 -24.30
CA PHE A 857 -22.47 28.26 -23.32
C PHE A 857 -23.30 28.91 -22.19
N PRO A 858 -24.19 28.15 -21.50
CA PRO A 858 -24.93 28.65 -20.35
C PRO A 858 -23.95 28.77 -19.18
N GLN A 859 -24.00 29.88 -18.45
CA GLN A 859 -23.11 30.11 -17.29
C GLN A 859 -23.27 29.01 -16.21
N ASP A 860 -24.43 28.37 -16.13
CA ASP A 860 -24.70 27.27 -15.18
C ASP A 860 -24.14 25.89 -15.61
N VAL A 861 -23.43 25.79 -16.73
CA VAL A 861 -22.88 24.51 -17.24
C VAL A 861 -21.37 24.57 -17.47
N GLY A 862 -20.64 23.92 -16.56
CA GLY A 862 -19.24 23.52 -16.75
C GLY A 862 -19.06 22.60 -17.95
N THR A 863 -18.65 23.13 -19.11
CA THR A 863 -18.56 22.38 -20.38
C THR A 863 -17.30 21.52 -20.53
N LEU A 864 -16.93 20.82 -19.45
CA LEU A 864 -16.03 19.66 -19.36
C LEU A 864 -15.89 19.30 -17.87
N SER A 865 -16.47 18.18 -17.43
CA SER A 865 -16.10 17.56 -16.15
C SER A 865 -14.76 16.85 -16.36
N ALA A 866 -13.66 17.50 -15.96
CA ALA A 866 -12.38 17.26 -16.60
C ALA A 866 -11.43 16.36 -15.80
N PHE A 867 -11.32 16.57 -14.48
CA PHE A 867 -10.28 15.96 -13.65
C PHE A 867 -10.78 15.56 -12.26
N PRO A 868 -10.22 14.51 -11.64
CA PRO A 868 -10.33 14.34 -10.20
C PRO A 868 -9.69 15.54 -9.50
N VAL A 869 -10.32 16.01 -8.41
CA VAL A 869 -9.61 16.84 -7.44
C VAL A 869 -8.51 16.00 -6.78
N TYR A 870 -7.44 16.63 -6.32
CA TYR A 870 -6.42 15.92 -5.53
C TYR A 870 -6.61 16.24 -4.05
N SER A 871 -6.59 15.21 -3.21
CA SER A 871 -6.59 15.35 -1.74
C SER A 871 -5.34 16.11 -1.28
N ARG A 872 -5.51 17.14 -0.44
CA ARG A 872 -4.39 17.96 0.09
C ARG A 872 -3.92 17.55 1.48
N PRO A 873 -4.26 16.34 1.96
CA PRO A 873 -3.31 15.25 1.69
C PRO A 873 -3.92 13.85 1.43
N LEU A 874 -3.11 12.98 0.81
CA LEU A 874 -3.26 11.52 0.56
C LEU A 874 -4.63 10.87 0.31
N CYS A 875 -4.86 10.53 -0.95
CA CYS A 875 -5.30 9.20 -1.36
C CYS A 875 -4.37 8.58 -2.43
N CYS A 876 -3.37 9.32 -2.93
CA CYS A 876 -2.46 8.90 -4.00
C CYS A 876 -0.99 9.34 -3.74
N ASN A 877 -0.47 9.16 -2.52
CA ASN A 877 0.94 9.48 -2.18
C ASN A 877 1.91 8.45 -2.79
N LEU A 878 2.00 8.44 -4.11
CA LEU A 878 2.87 7.52 -4.85
C LEU A 878 4.25 8.16 -5.05
N ASN A 879 5.31 7.37 -4.88
CA ASN A 879 6.63 7.74 -5.41
C ASN A 879 6.65 7.74 -6.94
N SER A 880 5.64 7.13 -7.59
CA SER A 880 5.52 7.07 -9.04
C SER A 880 4.08 7.27 -9.53
N ILE A 881 3.85 8.24 -10.41
CA ILE A 881 2.57 8.41 -11.13
C ILE A 881 2.73 7.85 -12.53
N VAL A 882 1.79 7.01 -12.95
CA VAL A 882 1.67 6.51 -14.33
C VAL A 882 0.47 7.18 -14.99
N PHE A 883 0.69 7.75 -16.17
CA PHE A 883 -0.39 8.15 -17.09
C PHE A 883 -0.40 7.16 -18.26
N PRO A 884 -1.32 6.17 -18.28
CA PRO A 884 -1.21 5.03 -19.19
C PRO A 884 -1.38 5.33 -20.67
N GLN A 885 -1.74 6.58 -21.03
CA GLN A 885 -1.96 7.04 -22.39
C GLN A 885 -1.47 8.48 -22.53
N VAL A 886 -0.49 8.72 -23.40
CA VAL A 886 -0.04 10.06 -23.81
C VAL A 886 0.20 10.11 -25.33
N VAL A 887 0.09 11.31 -25.90
CA VAL A 887 0.19 11.55 -27.34
C VAL A 887 0.98 12.82 -27.66
N ASP A 888 1.77 12.79 -28.73
CA ASP A 888 2.52 13.95 -29.21
C ASP A 888 2.76 13.84 -30.72
N GLY A 889 2.46 14.89 -31.49
CA GLY A 889 2.83 15.01 -32.90
C GLY A 889 1.66 15.37 -33.81
N ILE A 890 1.85 15.19 -35.11
CA ILE A 890 0.91 15.60 -36.17
C ILE A 890 0.47 14.38 -37.00
N ALA A 891 -0.83 14.30 -37.30
CA ALA A 891 -1.45 13.36 -38.22
C ALA A 891 -2.44 14.09 -39.13
N GLY A 892 -2.11 14.21 -40.43
CA GLY A 892 -2.88 15.07 -41.35
C GLY A 892 -2.88 16.53 -40.89
N ASP A 893 -4.05 17.17 -40.86
CA ASP A 893 -4.22 18.56 -40.40
C ASP A 893 -4.37 18.68 -38.86
N VAL A 894 -4.18 17.57 -38.14
CA VAL A 894 -4.44 17.45 -36.70
C VAL A 894 -3.12 17.37 -35.92
N GLN A 895 -2.98 18.25 -34.94
CA GLN A 895 -1.89 18.27 -33.96
C GLN A 895 -2.40 17.79 -32.61
N ALA A 896 -1.70 16.80 -32.02
CA ALA A 896 -1.94 16.30 -30.68
C ALA A 896 -0.78 16.70 -29.75
N GLN A 897 -1.12 17.13 -28.53
CA GLN A 897 -0.17 17.55 -27.49
C GLN A 897 -0.57 16.94 -26.16
N THR A 898 0.40 16.50 -25.34
CA THR A 898 0.16 16.11 -23.95
C THR A 898 0.50 17.28 -23.02
N ILE A 899 -0.36 17.51 -22.03
CA ILE A 899 -0.20 18.53 -21.00
C ILE A 899 -0.20 17.81 -19.65
N LEU A 900 0.90 17.91 -18.93
CA LEU A 900 1.04 17.41 -17.56
C LEU A 900 0.97 18.61 -16.61
N ARG A 901 0.10 18.54 -15.60
CA ARG A 901 0.11 19.46 -14.46
C ARG A 901 0.54 18.71 -13.21
N LEU A 902 1.56 19.22 -12.54
CA LEU A 902 2.15 18.62 -11.33
C LEU A 902 2.12 19.64 -10.21
N VAL A 903 1.79 19.18 -9.01
CA VAL A 903 1.81 19.98 -7.79
C VAL A 903 2.54 19.21 -6.71
N ARG A 904 3.30 19.94 -5.91
CA ARG A 904 3.88 19.40 -4.70
C ARG A 904 2.93 19.54 -3.52
N THR A 905 2.64 18.43 -2.83
CA THR A 905 1.61 18.38 -1.78
C THR A 905 2.13 18.44 -0.35
N GLY A 906 3.46 18.46 -0.12
CA GLY A 906 4.05 18.59 1.22
C GLY A 906 5.32 19.45 1.30
N THR A 907 6.12 19.27 2.36
CA THR A 907 6.90 20.35 3.01
C THR A 907 8.43 20.30 2.86
N GLY A 908 9.01 19.28 2.21
CA GLY A 908 10.48 19.10 2.09
C GLY A 908 11.16 19.81 0.89
N PHE A 909 12.15 19.16 0.25
CA PHE A 909 12.70 19.53 -1.08
C PHE A 909 12.65 18.31 -2.04
N ALA A 910 11.84 18.37 -3.09
CA ALA A 910 11.56 17.23 -3.96
C ALA A 910 11.96 17.51 -5.41
N GLU A 911 12.58 16.51 -6.03
CA GLU A 911 12.84 16.44 -7.45
C GLU A 911 11.92 15.38 -8.08
N PHE A 912 11.45 15.66 -9.28
CA PHE A 912 10.64 14.78 -10.10
C PHE A 912 11.44 14.34 -11.31
N TYR A 913 11.51 13.05 -11.52
CA TYR A 913 11.98 12.46 -12.75
C TYR A 913 10.80 12.16 -13.66
N ILE A 914 10.80 12.64 -14.88
CA ILE A 914 9.71 12.43 -15.85
C ILE A 914 10.30 11.80 -17.11
N LYS A 915 9.74 10.67 -17.55
CA LYS A 915 10.10 9.96 -18.80
C LYS A 915 8.81 9.75 -19.62
N PHE A 916 8.84 10.16 -20.89
CA PHE A 916 7.82 9.80 -21.87
C PHE A 916 8.30 8.56 -22.63
N LEU A 917 7.43 7.58 -22.79
CA LEU A 917 7.77 6.24 -23.30
C LEU A 917 6.82 5.83 -24.40
N GLN A 918 7.34 5.24 -25.47
CA GLN A 918 6.57 4.72 -26.59
C GLN A 918 5.88 3.41 -26.22
N SER A 919 5.02 2.91 -27.12
CA SER A 919 4.28 1.66 -26.90
C SER A 919 5.17 0.41 -26.72
N ASP A 920 6.41 0.45 -27.20
CA ASP A 920 7.43 -0.59 -27.05
C ASP A 920 8.37 -0.40 -25.84
N GLY A 921 8.11 0.59 -24.98
CA GLY A 921 8.97 0.93 -23.84
C GLY A 921 10.21 1.74 -24.18
N SER A 922 10.45 2.07 -25.46
CA SER A 922 11.57 2.95 -25.83
C SER A 922 11.28 4.42 -25.48
N PRO A 923 12.32 5.26 -25.26
CA PRO A 923 12.13 6.69 -25.04
C PRO A 923 11.32 7.36 -26.16
N MET A 924 10.28 8.11 -25.77
CA MET A 924 9.45 8.88 -26.68
C MET A 924 10.05 10.29 -26.83
N ASN A 925 10.75 10.51 -27.94
CA ASN A 925 11.38 11.80 -28.24
C ASN A 925 10.32 12.90 -28.44
N VAL A 926 10.00 13.60 -27.36
CA VAL A 926 9.11 14.77 -27.31
C VAL A 926 9.92 16.03 -26.99
N GLU A 927 9.50 17.16 -27.55
CA GLU A 927 9.94 18.47 -27.08
C GLU A 927 8.92 19.02 -26.09
N ILE A 928 9.38 19.53 -24.95
CA ILE A 928 8.53 20.14 -23.92
C ILE A 928 8.80 21.65 -23.90
N ASP A 929 7.74 22.46 -23.89
CA ASP A 929 7.86 23.91 -23.81
C ASP A 929 8.54 24.34 -22.50
N GLY A 930 9.59 25.16 -22.62
CA GLY A 930 10.36 25.68 -21.47
C GLY A 930 11.43 24.74 -20.90
N LEU A 931 11.58 23.51 -21.41
CA LEU A 931 12.65 22.60 -21.01
C LEU A 931 13.71 22.43 -22.11
N GLU A 932 14.96 22.23 -21.69
CA GLU A 932 16.05 21.83 -22.59
C GLU A 932 15.92 20.35 -23.02
N THR A 933 16.86 19.87 -23.82
CA THR A 933 16.92 18.44 -24.22
C THR A 933 16.98 17.52 -23.00
N PRO A 934 16.48 16.27 -23.11
CA PRO A 934 16.53 15.30 -22.01
C PRO A 934 17.92 15.19 -21.36
N GLN A 935 17.94 15.03 -20.05
CA GLN A 935 19.15 15.11 -19.24
C GLN A 935 19.87 13.77 -19.07
N ASP A 936 19.28 12.66 -19.55
CA ASP A 936 19.86 11.33 -19.49
C ASP A 936 19.69 10.52 -20.79
N GLN A 937 20.37 9.37 -20.84
CA GLN A 937 20.31 8.42 -21.96
C GLN A 937 18.95 7.74 -22.14
N TRP A 938 18.02 7.93 -21.19
CA TRP A 938 16.68 7.35 -21.20
C TRP A 938 15.62 8.36 -21.68
N GLY A 939 16.01 9.59 -22.03
CA GLY A 939 15.07 10.60 -22.49
C GLY A 939 14.22 11.21 -21.37
N GLY A 940 14.73 11.24 -20.13
CA GLY A 940 14.06 11.83 -18.98
C GLY A 940 14.50 13.26 -18.62
N TRP A 941 13.71 13.92 -17.78
CA TRP A 941 13.96 15.25 -17.22
C TRP A 941 13.86 15.24 -15.70
N TYR A 942 14.77 15.95 -15.01
CA TYR A 942 14.65 16.26 -13.59
C TYR A 942 14.08 17.66 -13.39
N ILE A 943 13.03 17.77 -12.56
CA ILE A 943 12.32 19.03 -12.27
C ILE A 943 12.20 19.17 -10.75
N ALA A 944 12.74 20.24 -10.18
CA ALA A 944 12.57 20.56 -8.76
C ALA A 944 11.36 21.48 -8.53
N LEU A 945 10.53 21.20 -7.52
CA LEU A 945 9.53 22.15 -7.02
C LEU A 945 9.62 22.35 -5.50
N GLN A 946 9.45 23.60 -5.10
CA GLN A 946 9.31 23.99 -3.70
C GLN A 946 7.97 23.48 -3.12
N PRO A 947 7.83 23.36 -1.78
CA PRO A 947 6.55 23.06 -1.13
C PRO A 947 5.39 23.90 -1.66
N GLY A 948 4.28 23.25 -2.02
CA GLY A 948 3.08 23.91 -2.54
C GLY A 948 3.16 24.45 -3.98
N ALA A 949 4.35 24.53 -4.56
CA ALA A 949 4.57 24.97 -5.94
C ALA A 949 3.98 23.99 -6.96
N SER A 950 3.70 24.50 -8.16
CA SER A 950 3.12 23.73 -9.26
C SER A 950 3.76 24.07 -10.60
N THR A 951 3.71 23.12 -11.55
CA THR A 951 4.20 23.33 -12.91
C THR A 951 3.24 22.74 -13.94
N THR A 952 3.23 23.33 -15.14
CA THR A 952 2.51 22.82 -16.31
C THR A 952 3.52 22.58 -17.43
N LEU A 953 3.66 21.32 -17.82
CA LEU A 953 4.52 20.88 -18.92
C LEU A 953 3.63 20.62 -20.14
N ARG A 954 3.96 21.21 -21.28
CA ARG A 954 3.22 21.03 -22.54
C ARG A 954 4.18 20.45 -23.58
N THR A 955 3.83 19.30 -24.19
CA THR A 955 4.58 18.79 -25.34
C THR A 955 4.24 19.61 -26.57
N LYS A 956 5.21 19.84 -27.46
CA LYS A 956 5.02 20.74 -28.61
C LYS A 956 4.09 20.18 -29.68
N GLY A 957 3.84 18.87 -29.73
CA GLY A 957 3.10 18.26 -30.82
C GLY A 957 3.85 18.37 -32.14
N SER A 958 5.16 18.06 -32.13
CA SER A 958 6.06 18.22 -33.27
C SER A 958 6.47 16.87 -33.89
N GLY A 959 6.61 16.86 -35.22
CA GLY A 959 6.90 15.65 -35.98
C GLY A 959 5.68 14.73 -36.16
N PRO A 960 5.90 13.45 -36.54
CA PRO A 960 4.81 12.49 -36.71
C PRO A 960 4.13 12.17 -35.37
N LEU A 961 2.84 11.86 -35.40
CA LEU A 961 2.08 11.41 -34.22
C LEU A 961 2.70 10.16 -33.58
N LYS A 962 2.96 10.24 -32.28
CA LYS A 962 3.47 9.20 -31.40
C LYS A 962 2.44 8.91 -30.31
N VAL A 963 2.37 7.65 -29.85
CA VAL A 963 1.46 7.21 -28.77
C VAL A 963 2.20 6.28 -27.81
N GLY A 964 1.99 6.50 -26.52
CA GLY A 964 2.64 5.74 -25.45
C GLY A 964 2.10 6.12 -24.08
N TYR A 965 2.97 6.20 -23.08
CA TYR A 965 2.63 6.53 -21.70
C TYR A 965 3.66 7.49 -21.08
N ALA A 966 3.30 8.16 -19.99
CA ALA A 966 4.24 8.94 -19.19
C ALA A 966 4.42 8.30 -17.82
N PHE A 967 5.68 8.21 -17.39
CA PHE A 967 6.10 7.78 -16.07
C PHE A 967 6.73 8.96 -15.33
N ILE A 968 6.22 9.25 -14.14
CA ILE A 968 6.74 10.29 -13.26
C ILE A 968 7.16 9.63 -11.97
N TYR A 969 8.34 9.97 -11.45
CA TYR A 969 8.88 9.46 -10.20
C TYR A 969 9.34 10.63 -9.32
N SER A 970 9.29 10.49 -7.99
CA SER A 970 9.88 11.47 -7.07
C SER A 970 10.77 10.81 -6.00
N THR A 971 11.82 11.53 -5.64
CA THR A 971 12.73 11.18 -4.55
C THR A 971 12.16 11.44 -3.15
N GLN A 972 11.02 12.14 -3.05
CA GLN A 972 10.27 12.37 -1.79
C GLN A 972 8.76 12.15 -2.00
N PHE A 973 8.10 11.50 -1.04
CA PHE A 973 6.71 11.00 -1.10
C PHE A 973 5.60 12.08 -1.10
N GLU A 974 5.56 12.99 -2.09
CA GLU A 974 4.74 14.22 -2.04
C GLU A 974 4.20 14.72 -3.40
N ILE A 975 4.05 13.87 -4.42
CA ILE A 975 3.53 14.28 -5.74
C ILE A 975 2.03 14.07 -5.92
N SER A 976 1.40 15.02 -6.61
CA SER A 976 0.12 14.82 -7.28
C SER A 976 0.15 15.46 -8.67
N GLY A 977 -0.64 14.92 -9.59
CA GLY A 977 -0.70 15.45 -10.94
C GLY A 977 -1.88 14.93 -11.76
N THR A 978 -2.16 15.64 -12.84
CA THR A 978 -3.11 15.22 -13.87
C THR A 978 -2.46 15.37 -15.24
N ALA A 979 -2.74 14.41 -16.12
CA ALA A 979 -2.43 14.54 -17.54
C ALA A 979 -3.71 14.86 -18.31
N PHE A 980 -3.55 15.51 -19.46
CA PHE A 980 -4.58 15.60 -20.48
C PHE A 980 -3.94 15.72 -21.84
N TYR A 981 -4.67 15.36 -22.89
CA TYR A 981 -4.23 15.60 -24.25
C TYR A 981 -5.16 16.58 -24.96
N SER A 982 -4.56 17.50 -25.71
CA SER A 982 -5.21 18.54 -26.50
C SER A 982 -5.17 18.16 -27.98
N TRP A 983 -6.31 18.22 -28.65
CA TRP A 983 -6.43 18.02 -30.09
C TRP A 983 -6.71 19.36 -30.77
N LYS A 984 -5.86 19.73 -31.73
CA LYS A 984 -5.97 20.95 -32.53
C LYS A 984 -6.05 20.60 -34.02
N GLN A 985 -6.96 21.22 -34.76
CA GLN A 985 -7.01 21.10 -36.21
C GLN A 985 -6.91 22.49 -36.83
N ASN A 986 -6.01 22.70 -37.79
CA ASN A 986 -5.74 24.01 -38.40
C ASN A 986 -5.46 25.14 -37.38
N GLY A 987 -4.85 24.80 -36.23
CA GLY A 987 -4.57 25.72 -35.12
C GLY A 987 -5.74 25.97 -34.15
N ILE A 988 -6.96 25.51 -34.46
CA ILE A 988 -8.14 25.62 -33.58
C ILE A 988 -8.17 24.41 -32.64
N LYS A 989 -8.30 24.62 -31.33
CA LYS A 989 -8.47 23.55 -30.35
C LYS A 989 -9.88 22.95 -30.47
N LEU A 990 -9.97 21.67 -30.84
CA LEU A 990 -11.23 20.95 -30.98
C LEU A 990 -11.73 20.43 -29.63
N PHE A 991 -10.86 19.74 -28.88
CA PHE A 991 -11.18 19.23 -27.54
C PHE A 991 -9.93 18.96 -26.70
N GLU A 992 -10.14 18.81 -25.40
CA GLU A 992 -9.19 18.28 -24.43
C GLU A 992 -9.88 17.19 -23.61
N THR A 993 -9.13 16.18 -23.17
CA THR A 993 -9.67 15.17 -22.25
C THR A 993 -8.60 14.70 -21.26
N GLY A 994 -9.03 14.47 -20.03
CA GLY A 994 -8.17 14.04 -18.93
C GLY A 994 -7.71 12.60 -19.08
N VAL A 995 -6.44 12.36 -18.74
CA VAL A 995 -5.90 11.03 -18.50
C VAL A 995 -5.64 10.95 -16.99
N PRO A 996 -6.45 10.22 -16.23
CA PRO A 996 -6.23 10.08 -14.79
C PRO A 996 -4.88 9.39 -14.53
N ALA A 997 -4.26 9.75 -13.40
CA ALA A 997 -3.22 8.93 -12.81
C ALA A 997 -3.80 7.54 -12.52
N SER A 998 -3.05 6.49 -12.86
CA SER A 998 -3.50 5.11 -12.72
C SER A 998 -2.58 4.32 -11.81
N GLU A 999 -3.18 3.62 -10.84
CA GLU A 999 -2.48 2.69 -9.98
C GLU A 999 -2.19 1.39 -10.72
N ALA A 1000 -1.09 0.72 -10.34
CA ALA A 1000 -0.73 -0.57 -10.91
C ALA A 1000 -1.52 -1.69 -10.21
N LEU A 1001 -2.56 -2.20 -10.86
CA LEU A 1001 -3.49 -3.19 -10.32
C LEU A 1001 -3.34 -4.54 -11.01
N ASN A 1002 -3.62 -5.63 -10.28
CA ASN A 1002 -3.72 -6.98 -10.86
C ASN A 1002 -5.15 -7.28 -11.33
N ASP A 1003 -6.16 -6.75 -10.63
CA ASP A 1003 -7.57 -7.04 -10.87
C ASP A 1003 -8.37 -5.74 -10.89
N PHE A 1004 -9.15 -5.52 -11.94
CA PHE A 1004 -10.07 -4.39 -12.05
C PHE A 1004 -11.23 -4.70 -13.01
N SER A 1005 -12.19 -3.78 -13.12
CA SER A 1005 -13.34 -3.93 -14.02
C SER A 1005 -13.68 -2.60 -14.67
N VAL A 1006 -14.06 -2.64 -15.94
CA VAL A 1006 -14.43 -1.46 -16.73
C VAL A 1006 -15.79 -1.63 -17.37
N PHE A 1007 -16.55 -0.54 -17.47
CA PHE A 1007 -17.80 -0.54 -18.21
C PHE A 1007 -17.53 -0.64 -19.72
N PHE A 1008 -18.24 -1.56 -20.36
CA PHE A 1008 -18.23 -1.72 -21.80
C PHE A 1008 -19.55 -1.19 -22.37
N ASP A 1009 -19.47 -0.31 -23.38
CA ASP A 1009 -20.55 -0.02 -24.32
C ASP A 1009 -20.02 -0.24 -25.74
N SER A 1010 -20.87 -0.73 -26.65
CA SER A 1010 -20.56 -0.78 -28.08
C SER A 1010 -21.82 -0.55 -28.92
N GLU A 1011 -21.67 0.27 -29.95
CA GLU A 1011 -22.65 0.47 -31.02
C GLU A 1011 -21.88 0.44 -32.35
N PRO A 1012 -22.04 -0.61 -33.20
CA PRO A 1012 -21.22 -0.79 -34.38
C PRO A 1012 -21.20 0.43 -35.32
N GLY A 1013 -20.00 0.97 -35.57
CA GLY A 1013 -19.79 2.16 -36.42
C GLY A 1013 -20.23 3.49 -35.79
N LEU A 1014 -20.52 3.53 -34.48
CA LEU A 1014 -20.97 4.72 -33.76
C LEU A 1014 -20.33 4.91 -32.37
N LEU A 1015 -20.04 3.84 -31.64
CA LEU A 1015 -19.48 3.91 -30.28
C LEU A 1015 -18.65 2.67 -29.96
N GLN A 1016 -17.44 2.86 -29.44
CA GLN A 1016 -16.61 1.77 -28.91
C GLN A 1016 -15.88 2.19 -27.62
N THR A 1017 -15.95 1.34 -26.59
CA THR A 1017 -15.01 1.38 -25.47
C THR A 1017 -13.70 0.68 -25.86
N GLY A 1018 -12.57 1.29 -25.52
CA GLY A 1018 -11.24 0.71 -25.55
C GLY A 1018 -10.51 0.83 -24.22
N LEU A 1019 -9.30 0.29 -24.17
CA LEU A 1019 -8.49 0.18 -22.97
C LEU A 1019 -7.02 0.38 -23.34
N ALA A 1020 -6.35 1.29 -22.64
CA ALA A 1020 -4.90 1.43 -22.65
C ALA A 1020 -4.32 0.78 -21.39
N LEU A 1021 -3.32 -0.08 -21.58
CA LEU A 1021 -2.66 -0.86 -20.54
C LEU A 1021 -1.14 -0.69 -20.62
N VAL A 1022 -0.53 -0.32 -19.49
CA VAL A 1022 0.92 -0.34 -19.27
C VAL A 1022 1.26 -1.48 -18.31
N ASN A 1023 2.17 -2.37 -18.69
CA ASN A 1023 2.71 -3.35 -17.74
C ASN A 1023 3.71 -2.66 -16.80
N MET A 1024 3.42 -2.67 -15.50
CA MET A 1024 4.26 -2.08 -14.46
C MET A 1024 5.08 -3.14 -13.70
N GLY A 1025 4.86 -4.44 -13.97
CA GLY A 1025 5.66 -5.53 -13.43
C GLY A 1025 7.01 -5.70 -14.12
N PHE A 1026 7.88 -6.50 -13.50
CA PHE A 1026 9.25 -6.77 -13.96
C PHE A 1026 9.35 -8.02 -14.86
N ALA A 1027 8.21 -8.52 -15.33
CA ALA A 1027 8.09 -9.70 -16.19
C ALA A 1027 6.94 -9.53 -17.21
N PRO A 1028 6.90 -10.30 -18.31
CA PRO A 1028 5.75 -10.35 -19.22
C PRO A 1028 4.45 -10.71 -18.49
N ALA A 1029 3.41 -9.91 -18.70
CA ALA A 1029 2.10 -10.13 -18.08
C ALA A 1029 1.24 -11.11 -18.90
N ASN A 1030 0.48 -11.98 -18.24
CA ASN A 1030 -0.59 -12.77 -18.85
C ASN A 1030 -1.94 -12.11 -18.55
N VAL A 1031 -2.31 -11.11 -19.34
CA VAL A 1031 -3.53 -10.32 -19.11
C VAL A 1031 -4.75 -11.07 -19.63
N THR A 1032 -5.65 -11.45 -18.73
CA THR A 1032 -6.89 -12.18 -19.01
C THR A 1032 -8.10 -11.26 -18.95
N PHE A 1033 -8.80 -11.17 -20.08
CA PHE A 1033 -10.02 -10.41 -20.28
C PHE A 1033 -11.24 -11.33 -20.21
N ARG A 1034 -12.29 -10.91 -19.51
CA ARG A 1034 -13.60 -11.60 -19.47
C ARG A 1034 -14.70 -10.56 -19.61
N LEU A 1035 -15.47 -10.65 -20.69
CA LEU A 1035 -16.60 -9.77 -20.96
C LEU A 1035 -17.90 -10.43 -20.52
N TYR A 1036 -18.61 -9.75 -19.62
CA TYR A 1036 -19.94 -10.08 -19.17
C TYR A 1036 -20.94 -9.11 -19.80
N ASP A 1037 -22.11 -9.58 -20.20
CA ASP A 1037 -23.22 -8.68 -20.60
C ASP A 1037 -23.90 -8.04 -19.38
N ARG A 1038 -24.86 -7.14 -19.61
CA ARG A 1038 -25.64 -6.47 -18.54
C ARG A 1038 -26.34 -7.44 -17.59
N ALA A 1039 -26.66 -8.66 -18.02
CA ALA A 1039 -27.29 -9.69 -17.20
C ALA A 1039 -26.27 -10.47 -16.33
N GLY A 1040 -24.98 -10.14 -16.42
CA GLY A 1040 -23.89 -10.81 -15.69
C GLY A 1040 -23.46 -12.14 -16.32
N GLN A 1041 -23.91 -12.44 -17.55
CA GLN A 1041 -23.51 -13.67 -18.24
C GLN A 1041 -22.17 -13.46 -18.97
N LEU A 1042 -21.21 -14.35 -18.76
CA LEU A 1042 -19.95 -14.35 -19.51
C LEU A 1042 -20.23 -14.61 -21.00
N ARG A 1043 -19.75 -13.72 -21.88
CA ARG A 1043 -19.97 -13.77 -23.34
C ARG A 1043 -18.71 -14.07 -24.13
N ALA A 1044 -17.58 -13.52 -23.70
CA ALA A 1044 -16.28 -13.74 -24.34
C ALA A 1044 -15.17 -13.69 -23.30
N SER A 1045 -14.08 -14.41 -23.55
CA SER A 1045 -12.86 -14.31 -22.76
C SER A 1045 -11.65 -14.61 -23.62
N ARG A 1046 -10.56 -13.87 -23.38
CA ARG A 1046 -9.28 -14.05 -24.06
C ARG A 1046 -8.16 -13.69 -23.10
N THR A 1047 -7.08 -14.47 -23.14
CA THR A 1047 -5.83 -14.10 -22.50
C THR A 1047 -4.87 -13.58 -23.57
N TRP A 1048 -4.17 -12.50 -23.26
CA TRP A 1048 -2.96 -12.08 -23.96
C TRP A 1048 -1.76 -12.69 -23.23
N PRO A 1049 -1.22 -13.84 -23.71
CA PRO A 1049 -0.06 -14.44 -23.09
C PRO A 1049 1.19 -13.62 -23.39
N ASN A 1050 2.16 -13.60 -22.46
CA ASN A 1050 3.45 -12.93 -22.64
C ASN A 1050 3.32 -11.50 -23.19
N TYR A 1051 2.52 -10.67 -22.53
CA TYR A 1051 2.41 -9.24 -22.80
C TYR A 1051 3.71 -8.53 -22.34
N ILE A 1052 4.77 -8.73 -23.14
CA ILE A 1052 6.03 -7.99 -23.33
C ILE A 1052 6.81 -8.78 -24.39
N VAL A 1053 7.29 -8.11 -25.44
CA VAL A 1053 8.36 -8.62 -26.34
C VAL A 1053 9.23 -7.42 -26.71
N GLY A 1054 10.31 -7.21 -25.97
CA GLY A 1054 11.22 -6.07 -26.07
C GLY A 1054 12.49 -6.33 -25.24
N ASN A 1055 13.58 -5.60 -25.51
CA ASN A 1055 14.88 -5.86 -24.87
C ASN A 1055 14.85 -5.61 -23.35
N VAL A 1056 15.73 -6.32 -22.64
CA VAL A 1056 15.70 -6.60 -21.19
C VAL A 1056 15.97 -5.36 -20.28
N GLU A 1057 16.00 -4.15 -20.83
CA GLU A 1057 16.41 -2.92 -20.10
C GLU A 1057 15.27 -1.92 -19.84
N ASP A 1058 14.16 -1.94 -20.59
CA ASP A 1058 12.97 -1.10 -20.33
C ASP A 1058 11.71 -1.99 -20.33
N GLN A 1059 11.36 -2.55 -19.16
CA GLN A 1059 10.38 -3.65 -19.03
C GLN A 1059 8.89 -3.22 -19.09
N HIS A 1060 8.60 -2.00 -19.53
CA HIS A 1060 7.25 -1.42 -19.45
C HIS A 1060 6.64 -1.25 -20.85
N HIS A 1061 5.63 -2.06 -21.17
CA HIS A 1061 5.00 -2.07 -22.49
C HIS A 1061 3.58 -1.49 -22.45
N HIS A 1062 3.26 -0.62 -23.41
CA HIS A 1062 1.95 -0.01 -23.56
C HIS A 1062 1.20 -0.53 -24.80
N LYS A 1063 -0.11 -0.81 -24.64
CA LYS A 1063 -1.03 -0.94 -25.78
C LYS A 1063 -2.38 -0.33 -25.44
N ALA A 1064 -2.87 0.50 -26.35
CA ALA A 1064 -4.26 0.93 -26.45
C ALA A 1064 -4.99 0.10 -27.51
N ARG A 1065 -6.14 -0.51 -27.17
CA ARG A 1065 -6.98 -1.29 -28.11
C ARG A 1065 -8.47 -1.15 -27.78
N PHE A 1066 -9.34 -1.18 -28.78
CA PHE A 1066 -10.78 -1.28 -28.59
C PHE A 1066 -11.17 -2.68 -28.10
N ILE A 1067 -12.27 -2.77 -27.33
CA ILE A 1067 -12.70 -4.07 -26.79
C ILE A 1067 -13.08 -5.06 -27.91
N SER A 1068 -13.51 -4.59 -29.07
CA SER A 1068 -13.65 -5.38 -30.31
C SER A 1068 -12.32 -5.91 -30.87
N GLU A 1069 -11.21 -5.19 -30.72
CA GLU A 1069 -9.88 -5.68 -31.11
C GLU A 1069 -9.30 -6.67 -30.09
N ILE A 1070 -9.60 -6.45 -28.80
CA ILE A 1070 -9.25 -7.37 -27.70
C ILE A 1070 -10.07 -8.65 -27.83
N LEU A 1071 -11.36 -8.56 -28.15
CA LEU A 1071 -12.32 -9.68 -28.26
C LEU A 1071 -13.10 -9.58 -29.60
N PRO A 1072 -12.53 -10.04 -30.72
CA PRO A 1072 -13.16 -9.95 -32.06
C PRO A 1072 -14.51 -10.65 -32.19
N GLU A 1073 -14.85 -11.52 -31.25
CA GLU A 1073 -16.14 -12.18 -31.18
C GLU A 1073 -17.28 -11.20 -30.79
N VAL A 1074 -16.95 -10.08 -30.13
CA VAL A 1074 -17.93 -9.13 -29.58
C VAL A 1074 -18.85 -8.54 -30.64
N ASP A 1075 -18.32 -8.17 -31.80
CA ASP A 1075 -19.09 -7.63 -32.92
C ASP A 1075 -20.09 -8.66 -33.51
N GLN A 1076 -19.91 -9.95 -33.20
CA GLN A 1076 -20.80 -11.04 -33.62
C GLN A 1076 -21.80 -11.47 -32.53
N LEU A 1077 -21.61 -11.05 -31.28
CA LEU A 1077 -22.36 -11.54 -30.11
C LEU A 1077 -23.58 -10.66 -29.72
N ASP A 1078 -23.84 -9.55 -30.44
CA ASP A 1078 -24.84 -8.49 -30.16
C ASP A 1078 -24.82 -8.00 -28.69
N VAL A 1079 -23.62 -7.92 -28.11
CA VAL A 1079 -23.43 -7.37 -26.76
C VAL A 1079 -23.19 -5.87 -26.89
N ARG A 1080 -24.21 -5.06 -26.60
CA ARG A 1080 -24.15 -3.59 -26.70
C ARG A 1080 -23.69 -2.88 -25.42
N GLY A 1081 -23.52 -3.64 -24.35
CA GLY A 1081 -22.84 -3.17 -23.14
C GLY A 1081 -22.81 -4.21 -22.03
N GLY A 1082 -22.07 -3.91 -20.98
CA GLY A 1082 -21.80 -4.85 -19.88
C GLY A 1082 -20.56 -4.46 -19.08
N VAL A 1083 -19.83 -5.45 -18.58
CA VAL A 1083 -18.61 -5.26 -17.77
C VAL A 1083 -17.48 -6.11 -18.35
N LEU A 1084 -16.33 -5.51 -18.59
CA LEU A 1084 -15.09 -6.22 -18.87
C LEU A 1084 -14.28 -6.30 -17.57
N THR A 1085 -14.12 -7.50 -17.02
CA THR A 1085 -13.19 -7.74 -15.91
C THR A 1085 -11.82 -8.07 -16.48
N VAL A 1086 -10.77 -7.48 -15.92
CA VAL A 1086 -9.38 -7.71 -16.32
C VAL A 1086 -8.62 -8.27 -15.12
N HIS A 1087 -7.93 -9.39 -15.34
CA HIS A 1087 -7.01 -10.01 -14.39
C HIS A 1087 -5.62 -10.10 -15.01
N SER A 1088 -4.57 -9.81 -14.24
CA SER A 1088 -3.18 -9.84 -14.67
C SER A 1088 -2.31 -10.41 -13.55
N ASP A 1089 -1.41 -11.32 -13.91
CA ASP A 1089 -0.40 -11.88 -13.00
C ASP A 1089 0.70 -10.88 -12.64
N GLN A 1090 0.85 -9.80 -13.41
CA GLN A 1090 1.70 -8.65 -13.13
C GLN A 1090 0.86 -7.38 -12.90
N PRO A 1091 1.29 -6.44 -12.05
CA PRO A 1091 0.61 -5.16 -11.90
C PRO A 1091 0.55 -4.39 -13.24
N VAL A 1092 -0.65 -3.97 -13.65
CA VAL A 1092 -0.85 -3.16 -14.85
C VAL A 1092 -1.53 -1.83 -14.49
N ALA A 1093 -1.04 -0.73 -15.04
CA ALA A 1093 -1.73 0.55 -14.98
C ALA A 1093 -2.68 0.66 -16.19
N ALA A 1094 -3.92 1.12 -15.96
CA ALA A 1094 -4.99 1.05 -16.94
C ALA A 1094 -5.79 2.36 -17.06
N VAL A 1095 -6.24 2.70 -18.27
CA VAL A 1095 -7.25 3.74 -18.50
C VAL A 1095 -8.21 3.34 -19.61
N THR A 1096 -9.50 3.57 -19.40
CA THR A 1096 -10.53 3.37 -20.43
C THR A 1096 -10.52 4.50 -21.45
N ILE A 1097 -10.56 4.16 -22.73
CA ILE A 1097 -10.72 5.10 -23.84
C ILE A 1097 -12.15 4.92 -24.38
N ARG A 1098 -12.79 6.00 -24.85
CA ARG A 1098 -14.14 5.94 -25.45
C ARG A 1098 -14.12 6.70 -26.76
N GLN A 1099 -14.37 6.01 -27.88
CA GLN A 1099 -14.52 6.61 -29.20
C GLN A 1099 -16.00 6.63 -29.58
N ARG A 1100 -16.44 7.74 -30.18
CA ARG A 1100 -17.74 7.87 -30.85
C ARG A 1100 -17.48 8.39 -32.26
N ASP A 1101 -17.74 7.56 -33.26
CA ASP A 1101 -17.53 7.93 -34.65
C ASP A 1101 -18.57 8.95 -35.08
N ASN A 1102 -18.09 10.11 -35.56
CA ASN A 1102 -18.94 11.15 -36.10
C ASN A 1102 -18.77 11.22 -37.63
N PRO A 1103 -19.72 10.66 -38.41
CA PRO A 1103 -19.62 10.65 -39.87
C PRO A 1103 -19.68 12.03 -40.52
N ALA A 1104 -20.00 13.10 -39.77
CA ALA A 1104 -19.97 14.48 -40.26
C ALA A 1104 -18.62 15.20 -40.01
N ILE A 1105 -17.75 14.69 -39.12
CA ILE A 1105 -16.50 15.37 -38.73
C ILE A 1105 -15.25 14.65 -39.26
N GLY A 1106 -15.30 13.33 -39.47
CA GLY A 1106 -14.21 12.60 -40.12
C GLY A 1106 -12.90 12.59 -39.32
N CYS A 1107 -12.97 12.37 -38.00
CA CYS A 1107 -11.78 12.07 -37.21
C CYS A 1107 -11.21 10.69 -37.58
N PRO A 1108 -9.88 10.56 -37.74
CA PRO A 1108 -9.19 9.29 -37.93
C PRO A 1108 -8.93 8.53 -36.61
#